data_AF-A0A961UKL8-F1
#
_entry.id   AF-A0A961UKL8-F1
#
_cell.length_a   1.000
_cell.length_b   1.000
_cell.length_c   1.000
_cell.angle_alpha   90.00
_cell.angle_beta   90.00
_cell.angle_gamma   90.00
#
_symmetry.space_group_name_H-M   'P 1'
#
loop_
_entity.id
_entity.type
_entity.pdbx_description
1 polymer ?
#
loop_
_entity_poly.entity_id
_entity_poly.type
_entity_poly.pdbx_seq_one_letter_code
_entity_poly.pdbx_strand_id
1 'polypeptide(L)'
;AHTHTGALIGSDAVFDAALERVGAVRVQTFGQLFAAAGILSSGKRAKGGNLGIITNGGGAGVLAADRAGDMHLELPDPSPRTIEALDALLPPYWSKRNPIDILGDAHPDMYFAAVRAAIDDPAFDGVLVMLTPQAMTAATDAARELVEAVGKNGRKPVFACWMGEASVSEGRKLLSEAGIPDFTVPERAVEAFAYLARHHRNRQLALETPGPLSDLDPPDIEGARMIIEAALAERRTMLSDIESKAVMRAFRIPVNTTLEADSRQKALIAAETVGFPVAMKIHSPQIVHKSDAGGVKVNIMNAADVQAAYKEITEKAAKARPDATILGVTIEPMAQMDDARELVVGVSRDPVFGPSILFGAGGTMVEILRDSSVALPPLNAVLANRQIDRTRVAKLLSAFRDRPEVNRKAVVDVLLRVSDLACEFPEIVELDINPLFAGPDGVVAVDARIRISRKLARFGSYDHMAIVPYPRHLVREEFLADGTPLTIRPIRPEDADSEQAFVRGLSPEAKRMRFMHAMKELTPEMLVRFTQIDYSREMALVAVTREEQGPVQQGVARYTINPDQTSCEFAIVVSDTRQHQGLGTRLMQALMDAARDHGLRNIEGAVLSENEGMLHLMKELGFTAHVSPEDPAVMNVERAL
;
A
#
# COMPACT_ATOMS: atom_id res chain seq x y z
N ALA A 1 21.11 15.49 -3.79
CA ALA A 1 20.17 15.23 -2.69
C ALA A 1 20.80 15.74 -1.39
N HIS A 2 19.99 16.20 -0.42
CA HIS A 2 20.48 16.65 0.90
C HIS A 2 20.34 15.56 1.98
N THR A 3 19.66 14.46 1.65
CA THR A 3 19.48 13.26 2.44
C THR A 3 19.92 12.02 1.64
N HIS A 4 20.24 10.92 2.32
CA HIS A 4 20.57 9.66 1.63
C HIS A 4 19.33 9.13 0.90
N THR A 5 18.18 9.17 1.56
CA THR A 5 16.90 8.77 0.96
C THR A 5 16.58 9.51 -0.35
N GLY A 6 16.78 10.83 -0.41
CA GLY A 6 16.53 11.62 -1.64
C GLY A 6 17.43 11.23 -2.82
N ALA A 7 18.61 10.63 -2.58
CA ALA A 7 19.47 10.09 -3.63
C ALA A 7 19.08 8.66 -4.05
N LEU A 8 18.48 7.89 -3.13
CA LEU A 8 18.14 6.48 -3.31
C LEU A 8 16.80 6.27 -4.02
N ILE A 9 15.83 7.18 -3.84
CA ILE A 9 14.52 7.08 -4.50
C ILE A 9 14.65 7.51 -5.96
N GLY A 10 14.66 6.54 -6.87
CA GLY A 10 14.56 6.76 -8.31
C GLY A 10 13.10 6.93 -8.76
N SER A 11 12.87 7.79 -9.76
CA SER A 11 11.54 8.02 -10.34
C SER A 11 10.86 6.74 -10.84
N ASP A 12 11.64 5.78 -11.32
CA ASP A 12 11.14 4.50 -11.81
C ASP A 12 10.52 3.64 -10.70
N ALA A 13 11.11 3.65 -9.50
CA ALA A 13 10.59 2.91 -8.34
C ALA A 13 9.29 3.54 -7.80
N VAL A 14 9.18 4.87 -7.84
CA VAL A 14 7.95 5.59 -7.48
C VAL A 14 6.84 5.25 -8.49
N PHE A 15 7.15 5.24 -9.78
CA PHE A 15 6.19 4.86 -10.82
C PHE A 15 5.70 3.42 -10.66
N ASP A 16 6.59 2.47 -10.34
CA ASP A 16 6.21 1.09 -10.03
C ASP A 16 5.28 1.02 -8.81
N ALA A 17 5.59 1.75 -7.74
CA ALA A 17 4.73 1.82 -6.56
C ALA A 17 3.33 2.39 -6.88
N ALA A 18 3.25 3.40 -7.75
CA ALA A 18 1.99 3.97 -8.23
C ALA A 18 1.16 2.95 -9.02
N LEU A 19 1.78 2.25 -9.97
CA LEU A 19 1.11 1.22 -10.77
C LEU A 19 0.58 0.07 -9.90
N GLU A 20 1.33 -0.33 -8.88
CA GLU A 20 0.88 -1.36 -7.94
C GLU A 20 -0.33 -0.92 -7.12
N ARG A 21 -0.38 0.35 -6.68
CA ARG A 21 -1.51 0.88 -5.90
C ARG A 21 -2.82 0.92 -6.70
N VAL A 22 -2.75 1.08 -8.02
CA VAL A 22 -3.95 1.13 -8.89
C VAL A 22 -4.30 -0.22 -9.51
N GLY A 23 -3.60 -1.31 -9.15
CA GLY A 23 -3.88 -2.64 -9.70
C GLY A 23 -3.28 -2.92 -11.08
N ALA A 24 -2.46 -2.00 -11.61
CA ALA A 24 -1.86 -2.10 -12.94
C ALA A 24 -0.62 -3.02 -12.95
N VAL A 25 -0.26 -3.52 -14.13
CA VAL A 25 0.85 -4.45 -14.36
C VAL A 25 1.81 -3.83 -15.37
N ARG A 26 3.06 -3.62 -14.96
CA ARG A 26 4.09 -3.02 -15.83
C ARG A 26 4.87 -4.05 -16.64
N VAL A 27 4.87 -3.94 -17.95
CA VAL A 27 5.69 -4.77 -18.85
C VAL A 27 6.90 -3.98 -19.36
N GLN A 28 8.00 -4.66 -19.71
CA GLN A 28 9.24 -4.01 -20.17
C GLN A 28 9.47 -4.13 -21.69
N THR A 29 8.79 -5.08 -22.35
CA THR A 29 8.96 -5.32 -23.80
C THR A 29 7.62 -5.51 -24.51
N PHE A 30 7.61 -5.34 -25.83
CA PHE A 30 6.42 -5.66 -26.63
C PHE A 30 6.01 -7.13 -26.57
N GLY A 31 6.97 -8.05 -26.49
CA GLY A 31 6.67 -9.48 -26.32
C GLY A 31 5.91 -9.75 -25.01
N GLN A 32 6.36 -9.12 -23.94
CA GLN A 32 5.69 -9.17 -22.64
C GLN A 32 4.31 -8.50 -22.66
N LEU A 33 4.15 -7.41 -23.42
CA LEU A 33 2.85 -6.76 -23.60
C LEU A 33 1.82 -7.72 -24.23
N PHE A 34 2.18 -8.44 -25.29
CA PHE A 34 1.29 -9.41 -25.91
C PHE A 34 1.00 -10.59 -25.00
N ALA A 35 2.00 -11.09 -24.26
CA ALA A 35 1.79 -12.14 -23.26
C ALA A 35 0.81 -11.70 -22.17
N ALA A 36 0.99 -10.50 -21.61
CA ALA A 36 0.11 -9.91 -20.61
C ALA A 36 -1.31 -9.67 -21.16
N ALA A 37 -1.44 -9.14 -22.38
CA ALA A 37 -2.75 -8.90 -23.01
C ALA A 37 -3.49 -10.22 -23.28
N GLY A 38 -2.80 -11.24 -23.81
CA GLY A 38 -3.38 -12.55 -24.08
C GLY A 38 -3.90 -13.22 -22.80
N ILE A 39 -3.13 -13.14 -21.71
CA ILE A 39 -3.56 -13.76 -20.46
C ILE A 39 -4.66 -12.98 -19.73
N LEU A 40 -4.52 -11.66 -19.61
CA LEU A 40 -5.47 -10.83 -18.85
C LEU A 40 -6.83 -10.74 -19.54
N SER A 41 -6.88 -10.88 -20.87
CA SER A 41 -8.14 -10.92 -21.64
C SER A 41 -8.87 -12.27 -21.56
N SER A 42 -8.20 -13.35 -21.13
CA SER A 42 -8.81 -14.69 -21.03
C SER A 42 -9.91 -14.81 -19.95
N GLY A 43 -10.04 -13.82 -19.07
CA GLY A 43 -10.98 -13.85 -17.93
C GLY A 43 -10.55 -14.80 -16.80
N LYS A 44 -9.44 -15.52 -16.94
CA LYS A 44 -8.86 -16.36 -15.88
C LYS A 44 -8.28 -15.49 -14.76
N ARG A 45 -8.23 -16.03 -13.53
CA ARG A 45 -7.66 -15.35 -12.36
C ARG A 45 -6.75 -16.31 -11.61
N ALA A 46 -5.50 -15.93 -11.40
CA ALA A 46 -4.64 -16.60 -10.44
C ALA A 46 -5.04 -16.19 -9.02
N LYS A 47 -4.84 -17.09 -8.05
CA LYS A 47 -5.03 -16.79 -6.61
C LYS A 47 -3.73 -16.44 -5.90
N GLY A 48 -2.60 -16.67 -6.56
CA GLY A 48 -1.26 -16.46 -6.01
C GLY A 48 -0.19 -16.71 -7.06
N GLY A 49 1.05 -16.89 -6.59
CA GLY A 49 2.25 -17.03 -7.43
C GLY A 49 2.77 -18.46 -7.55
N ASN A 50 2.02 -19.46 -7.11
CA ASN A 50 2.46 -20.85 -7.14
C ASN A 50 2.14 -21.49 -8.48
N LEU A 51 3.17 -21.80 -9.28
CA LEU A 51 3.02 -22.38 -10.61
C LEU A 51 3.33 -23.89 -10.58
N GLY A 52 2.39 -24.72 -11.02
CA GLY A 52 2.67 -26.12 -11.37
C GLY A 52 3.10 -26.22 -12.83
N ILE A 53 4.23 -26.87 -13.12
CA ILE A 53 4.72 -27.06 -14.49
C ILE A 53 4.64 -28.55 -14.85
N ILE A 54 4.02 -28.87 -15.98
CA ILE A 54 4.01 -30.22 -16.57
C ILE A 54 4.81 -30.17 -17.86
N THR A 55 5.75 -31.09 -18.06
CA THR A 55 6.61 -31.12 -19.25
C THR A 55 6.90 -32.55 -19.70
N ASN A 56 7.07 -32.77 -21.01
CA ASN A 56 7.63 -34.02 -21.56
C ASN A 56 9.12 -33.89 -21.92
N GLY A 57 9.73 -32.75 -21.60
CA GLY A 57 11.13 -32.47 -21.89
C GLY A 57 11.80 -31.78 -20.71
N GLY A 58 12.68 -32.51 -20.00
CA GLY A 58 13.37 -32.00 -18.82
C GLY A 58 14.14 -30.70 -19.06
N GLY A 59 14.83 -30.55 -20.19
CA GLY A 59 15.55 -29.32 -20.53
C GLY A 59 14.64 -28.08 -20.64
N ALA A 60 13.48 -28.23 -21.27
CA ALA A 60 12.49 -27.15 -21.35
C ALA A 60 11.86 -26.85 -19.97
N GLY A 61 11.66 -27.88 -19.15
CA GLY A 61 11.22 -27.72 -17.76
C GLY A 61 12.20 -26.92 -16.91
N VAL A 62 13.50 -27.16 -17.05
CA VAL A 62 14.54 -26.39 -16.35
C VAL A 62 14.53 -24.92 -16.79
N LEU A 63 14.43 -24.63 -18.09
CA LEU A 63 14.33 -23.24 -18.58
C LEU A 63 13.10 -22.52 -18.01
N ALA A 64 11.96 -23.22 -17.92
CA ALA A 64 10.76 -22.67 -17.30
C ALA A 64 10.95 -22.42 -15.79
N ALA A 65 11.62 -23.34 -15.09
CA ALA A 65 11.90 -23.21 -13.67
C ALA A 65 12.86 -22.06 -13.35
N ASP A 66 13.94 -21.92 -14.12
CA ASP A 66 14.88 -20.80 -14.00
C ASP A 66 14.16 -19.46 -14.22
N ARG A 67 13.31 -19.38 -15.26
CA ARG A 67 12.51 -18.18 -15.51
C ARG A 67 11.50 -17.90 -14.40
N ALA A 68 10.93 -18.93 -13.79
CA ALA A 68 10.01 -18.75 -12.66
C ALA A 68 10.74 -18.12 -11.47
N GLY A 69 11.99 -18.54 -11.21
CA GLY A 69 12.87 -17.93 -10.23
C GLY A 69 13.15 -16.45 -10.51
N ASP A 70 13.52 -16.10 -11.75
CA ASP A 70 13.73 -14.70 -12.18
C ASP A 70 12.49 -13.82 -11.97
N MET A 71 11.30 -14.42 -12.14
CA MET A 71 10.01 -13.74 -12.01
C MET A 71 9.45 -13.77 -10.57
N HIS A 72 10.19 -14.34 -9.62
CA HIS A 72 9.76 -14.53 -8.23
C HIS A 72 8.44 -15.30 -8.09
N LEU A 73 8.27 -16.33 -8.93
CA LEU A 73 7.22 -17.33 -8.81
C LEU A 73 7.73 -18.52 -8.00
N GLU A 74 6.84 -19.12 -7.22
CA GLU A 74 7.15 -20.30 -6.42
C GLU A 74 6.75 -21.55 -7.21
N LEU A 75 7.60 -22.59 -7.14
CA LEU A 75 7.35 -23.90 -7.72
C LEU A 75 7.24 -24.93 -6.59
N PRO A 76 6.13 -24.92 -5.82
CA PRO A 76 5.97 -25.88 -4.72
C PRO A 76 5.96 -27.30 -5.27
N ASP A 77 6.42 -28.26 -4.47
CA ASP A 77 6.28 -29.67 -4.83
C ASP A 77 4.79 -30.08 -4.86
N PRO A 78 4.40 -31.05 -5.71
CA PRO A 78 3.04 -31.55 -5.72
C PRO A 78 2.65 -32.12 -4.35
N SER A 79 1.39 -31.96 -3.97
CA SER A 79 0.88 -32.52 -2.72
C SER A 79 1.01 -34.05 -2.70
N PRO A 80 1.11 -34.68 -1.51
CA PRO A 80 1.20 -36.15 -1.42
C PRO A 80 0.08 -36.89 -2.18
N ARG A 81 -1.14 -36.32 -2.18
CA ARG A 81 -2.29 -36.84 -2.92
C ARG A 81 -2.07 -36.81 -4.44
N THR A 82 -1.47 -35.73 -4.95
CA THR A 82 -1.15 -35.59 -6.37
C THR A 82 -0.03 -36.55 -6.77
N ILE A 83 1.00 -36.70 -5.93
CA ILE A 83 2.07 -37.68 -6.16
C ILE A 83 1.48 -39.10 -6.26
N GLU A 84 0.59 -39.49 -5.34
CA GLU A 84 -0.07 -40.80 -5.36
C GLU A 84 -0.90 -41.01 -6.63
N ALA A 85 -1.68 -40.00 -7.05
CA ALA A 85 -2.47 -40.07 -8.26
C ALA A 85 -1.61 -40.21 -9.53
N LEU A 86 -0.46 -39.53 -9.57
CA LEU A 86 0.48 -39.59 -10.69
C LEU A 86 1.28 -40.90 -10.68
N ASP A 87 1.68 -41.43 -9.52
CA ASP A 87 2.38 -42.70 -9.39
C ASP A 87 1.56 -43.90 -9.94
N ALA A 88 0.24 -43.80 -9.92
CA ALA A 88 -0.65 -44.82 -10.47
C ALA A 88 -0.72 -44.80 -12.01
N LEU A 89 -0.32 -43.70 -12.66
CA LEU A 89 -0.56 -43.43 -14.09
C LEU A 89 0.73 -43.19 -14.89
N LEU A 90 1.78 -42.69 -14.24
CA LEU A 90 3.06 -42.38 -14.86
C LEU A 90 4.11 -43.47 -14.59
N PRO A 91 5.15 -43.59 -15.43
CA PRO A 91 6.25 -44.51 -15.19
C PRO A 91 6.97 -44.21 -13.87
N PRO A 92 7.53 -45.22 -13.16
CA PRO A 92 8.11 -45.03 -11.81
C PRO A 92 9.23 -43.99 -11.67
N TYR A 93 9.82 -43.56 -12.78
CA TYR A 93 10.95 -42.65 -12.88
C TYR A 93 10.58 -41.22 -13.33
N TRP A 94 9.29 -40.86 -13.32
CA TRP A 94 8.87 -39.46 -13.42
C TRP A 94 9.43 -38.63 -12.25
N SER A 95 9.47 -37.30 -12.38
CA SER A 95 10.28 -36.43 -11.51
C SER A 95 9.90 -36.42 -10.02
N LYS A 96 8.65 -36.73 -9.66
CA LYS A 96 8.08 -36.63 -8.29
C LYS A 96 8.23 -35.26 -7.62
N ARG A 97 8.42 -34.23 -8.44
CA ARG A 97 8.63 -32.84 -8.01
C ARG A 97 8.08 -31.89 -9.06
N ASN A 98 8.16 -30.59 -8.78
CA ASN A 98 7.84 -29.55 -9.75
C ASN A 98 9.14 -29.02 -10.39
N PRO A 99 9.30 -29.01 -11.73
CA PRO A 99 8.37 -29.47 -12.77
C PRO A 99 8.06 -30.97 -12.78
N ILE A 100 6.80 -31.30 -13.06
CA ILE A 100 6.28 -32.66 -13.28
C ILE A 100 6.73 -33.11 -14.68
N ASP A 101 7.80 -33.89 -14.73
CA ASP A 101 8.35 -34.43 -15.98
C ASP A 101 7.67 -35.77 -16.30
N ILE A 102 6.78 -35.76 -17.31
CA ILE A 102 6.06 -36.93 -17.81
C ILE A 102 6.82 -37.68 -18.91
N LEU A 103 8.08 -37.29 -19.17
CA LEU A 103 9.06 -37.98 -20.02
C LEU A 103 8.80 -37.83 -21.53
N GLY A 104 9.84 -38.06 -22.34
CA GLY A 104 9.82 -37.76 -23.78
C GLY A 104 8.92 -38.65 -24.63
N ASP A 105 8.66 -39.87 -24.17
CA ASP A 105 7.77 -40.86 -24.76
C ASP A 105 6.32 -40.72 -24.26
N ALA A 106 5.96 -39.57 -23.67
CA ALA A 106 4.62 -39.29 -23.19
C ALA A 106 3.53 -39.47 -24.27
N HIS A 107 2.69 -40.48 -24.08
CA HIS A 107 1.43 -40.68 -24.78
C HIS A 107 0.38 -39.62 -24.35
N PRO A 108 -0.56 -39.21 -25.23
CA PRO A 108 -1.54 -38.16 -24.94
C PRO A 108 -2.35 -38.32 -23.64
N ASP A 109 -2.74 -39.54 -23.27
CA ASP A 109 -3.49 -39.83 -22.03
C ASP A 109 -2.73 -39.45 -20.75
N MET A 110 -1.39 -39.49 -20.76
CA MET A 110 -0.57 -39.01 -19.65
C MET A 110 -0.70 -37.49 -19.46
N TYR A 111 -0.95 -36.71 -20.53
CA TYR A 111 -1.26 -35.29 -20.39
C TYR A 111 -2.59 -35.07 -19.68
N PHE A 112 -3.63 -35.83 -20.03
CA PHE A 112 -4.93 -35.73 -19.35
C PHE A 112 -4.79 -36.02 -17.86
N ALA A 113 -4.14 -37.13 -17.51
CA ALA A 113 -3.88 -37.55 -16.14
C ALA A 113 -3.12 -36.48 -15.35
N ALA A 114 -2.00 -36.00 -15.90
CA ALA A 114 -1.15 -35.03 -15.24
C ALA A 114 -1.86 -33.69 -15.02
N VAL A 115 -2.59 -33.22 -16.03
CA VAL A 115 -3.32 -31.96 -15.96
C VAL A 115 -4.46 -32.03 -14.95
N ARG A 116 -5.22 -33.13 -14.90
CA ARG A 116 -6.28 -33.31 -13.90
C ARG A 116 -5.74 -33.31 -12.48
N ALA A 117 -4.67 -34.06 -12.23
CA ALA A 117 -4.04 -34.10 -10.91
C ALA A 117 -3.51 -32.72 -10.49
N ALA A 118 -2.85 -31.99 -11.39
CA ALA A 118 -2.30 -30.66 -11.11
C ALA A 118 -3.40 -29.58 -10.93
N ILE A 119 -4.48 -29.61 -11.72
CA ILE A 119 -5.60 -28.67 -11.56
C ILE A 119 -6.26 -28.84 -10.20
N ASP A 120 -6.37 -30.06 -9.68
CA ASP A 120 -6.99 -30.33 -8.39
C ASP A 120 -6.05 -30.10 -7.20
N ASP A 121 -4.73 -29.97 -7.43
CA ASP A 121 -3.73 -29.80 -6.37
C ASP A 121 -3.80 -28.42 -5.71
N PRO A 122 -4.15 -28.29 -4.42
CA PRO A 122 -4.24 -27.00 -3.75
C PRO A 122 -2.91 -26.23 -3.67
N ALA A 123 -1.75 -26.86 -3.88
CA ALA A 123 -0.46 -26.21 -3.89
C ALA A 123 -0.27 -25.27 -5.10
N PHE A 124 -0.99 -25.53 -6.20
CA PHE A 124 -0.85 -24.77 -7.45
C PHE A 124 -1.97 -23.74 -7.63
N ASP A 125 -1.58 -22.49 -7.89
CA ASP A 125 -2.46 -21.38 -8.26
C ASP A 125 -2.71 -21.29 -9.77
N GLY A 126 -1.83 -21.92 -10.57
CA GLY A 126 -1.96 -22.08 -12.01
C GLY A 126 -1.11 -23.24 -12.51
N VAL A 127 -1.41 -23.73 -13.72
CA VAL A 127 -0.71 -24.86 -14.34
C VAL A 127 -0.20 -24.47 -15.73
N LEU A 128 1.10 -24.64 -15.96
CA LEU A 128 1.72 -24.54 -17.27
C LEU A 128 1.98 -25.94 -17.81
N VAL A 129 1.41 -26.25 -18.98
CA VAL A 129 1.58 -27.53 -19.67
C VAL A 129 2.47 -27.33 -20.87
N MET A 130 3.56 -28.07 -20.94
CA MET A 130 4.59 -27.90 -21.97
C MET A 130 4.71 -29.15 -22.83
N LEU A 131 4.89 -28.92 -24.12
CA LEU A 131 5.17 -29.97 -25.10
C LEU A 131 6.37 -29.59 -25.94
N THR A 132 7.38 -30.45 -25.91
CA THR A 132 8.52 -30.47 -26.82
C THR A 132 8.27 -31.54 -27.88
N PRO A 133 8.24 -31.18 -29.17
CA PRO A 133 7.95 -32.15 -30.22
C PRO A 133 9.14 -33.08 -30.41
N GLN A 134 8.92 -34.38 -30.24
CA GLN A 134 9.86 -35.45 -30.58
C GLN A 134 9.29 -36.28 -31.72
N ALA A 135 10.10 -37.18 -32.28
CA ALA A 135 9.70 -37.98 -33.45
C ALA A 135 8.43 -38.82 -33.22
N MET A 136 8.15 -39.21 -31.97
CA MET A 136 7.01 -40.06 -31.59
C MET A 136 5.86 -39.27 -30.94
N THR A 137 5.98 -37.95 -30.78
CA THR A 137 5.01 -37.14 -30.02
C THR A 137 3.78 -36.80 -30.85
N ALA A 138 2.60 -37.24 -30.41
CA ALA A 138 1.31 -36.87 -31.00
C ALA A 138 0.83 -35.51 -30.46
N ALA A 139 1.43 -34.41 -30.96
CA ALA A 139 1.22 -33.06 -30.41
C ALA A 139 -0.24 -32.56 -30.48
N THR A 140 -0.97 -32.90 -31.54
CA THR A 140 -2.38 -32.54 -31.70
C THR A 140 -3.26 -33.31 -30.71
N ASP A 141 -2.99 -34.58 -30.48
CA ASP A 141 -3.78 -35.41 -29.57
C ASP A 141 -3.51 -35.02 -28.11
N ALA A 142 -2.27 -34.73 -27.74
CA ALA A 142 -1.93 -34.16 -26.43
C ALA A 142 -2.66 -32.82 -26.18
N ALA A 143 -2.85 -32.00 -27.21
CA ALA A 143 -3.63 -30.76 -27.10
C ALA A 143 -5.13 -31.03 -26.88
N ARG A 144 -5.71 -32.06 -27.53
CA ARG A 144 -7.10 -32.48 -27.27
C ARG A 144 -7.29 -32.96 -25.84
N GLU A 145 -6.37 -33.78 -25.35
CA GLU A 145 -6.37 -34.30 -23.97
C GLU A 145 -6.25 -33.16 -22.95
N LEU A 146 -5.41 -32.15 -23.23
CA LEU A 146 -5.34 -30.92 -22.42
C LEU A 146 -6.69 -30.17 -22.40
N VAL A 147 -7.31 -29.95 -23.56
CA VAL A 147 -8.62 -29.27 -23.65
C VAL A 147 -9.69 -30.02 -22.85
N GLU A 148 -9.72 -31.36 -22.97
CA GLU A 148 -10.63 -32.21 -22.23
C GLU A 148 -10.36 -32.16 -20.72
N ALA A 149 -9.10 -32.16 -20.32
CA ALA A 149 -8.67 -32.08 -18.92
C ALA A 149 -8.93 -30.71 -18.28
N VAL A 150 -8.97 -29.61 -19.03
CA VAL A 150 -9.35 -28.30 -18.49
C VAL A 150 -10.87 -28.19 -18.33
N GLY A 151 -11.62 -28.63 -19.35
CA GLY A 151 -13.07 -28.53 -19.39
C GLY A 151 -13.61 -27.09 -19.34
N LYS A 152 -14.94 -26.93 -19.39
CA LYS A 152 -15.59 -25.60 -19.56
C LYS A 152 -15.62 -24.73 -18.30
N ASN A 153 -15.40 -25.29 -17.11
CA ASN A 153 -15.58 -24.60 -15.81
C ASN A 153 -14.31 -24.56 -14.94
N GLY A 154 -13.13 -24.71 -15.53
CA GLY A 154 -11.86 -24.66 -14.79
C GLY A 154 -11.63 -23.31 -14.11
N ARG A 155 -11.59 -23.30 -12.77
CA ARG A 155 -11.34 -22.11 -11.93
C ARG A 155 -9.88 -21.68 -11.93
N LYS A 156 -8.95 -22.63 -12.05
CA LYS A 156 -7.51 -22.33 -12.10
C LYS A 156 -7.08 -21.98 -13.53
N PRO A 157 -6.19 -20.99 -13.69
CA PRO A 157 -5.55 -20.71 -14.97
C PRO A 157 -4.72 -21.91 -15.44
N VAL A 158 -4.93 -22.32 -16.70
CA VAL A 158 -4.13 -23.35 -17.38
C VAL A 158 -3.62 -22.78 -18.69
N PHE A 159 -2.34 -22.98 -18.98
CA PHE A 159 -1.66 -22.48 -20.17
C PHE A 159 -0.88 -23.57 -20.86
N ALA A 160 -0.67 -23.39 -22.15
CA ALA A 160 0.09 -24.30 -22.97
C ALA A 160 1.38 -23.66 -23.47
N CYS A 161 2.46 -24.42 -23.51
CA CYS A 161 3.67 -24.08 -24.25
C CYS A 161 3.98 -25.20 -25.25
N TRP A 162 3.42 -25.10 -26.44
CA TRP A 162 3.67 -26.06 -27.53
C TRP A 162 4.84 -25.53 -28.36
N MET A 163 6.03 -26.04 -28.05
CA MET A 163 7.29 -25.61 -28.64
C MET A 163 7.44 -26.13 -30.06
N GLY A 164 8.18 -25.41 -30.91
CA GLY A 164 8.34 -25.75 -32.33
C GLY A 164 7.33 -25.04 -33.24
N GLU A 165 7.21 -25.50 -34.48
CA GLU A 165 6.51 -24.73 -35.52
C GLU A 165 5.46 -25.56 -36.27
N ALA A 166 5.85 -26.29 -37.31
CA ALA A 166 4.90 -27.00 -38.18
C ALA A 166 4.16 -28.14 -37.46
N SER A 167 4.88 -29.00 -36.72
CA SER A 167 4.34 -30.22 -36.09
C SER A 167 3.37 -29.96 -34.93
N VAL A 168 3.33 -28.75 -34.40
CA VAL A 168 2.49 -28.35 -33.25
C VAL A 168 1.40 -27.35 -33.61
N SER A 169 1.38 -26.90 -34.88
CA SER A 169 0.51 -25.81 -35.36
C SER A 169 -0.99 -26.10 -35.18
N GLU A 170 -1.43 -27.31 -35.50
CA GLU A 170 -2.81 -27.75 -35.33
C GLU A 170 -3.19 -27.84 -33.84
N GLY A 171 -2.31 -28.41 -33.01
CA GLY A 171 -2.47 -28.46 -31.56
C GLY A 171 -2.64 -27.06 -30.94
N ARG A 172 -1.81 -26.09 -31.33
CA ARG A 172 -1.94 -24.70 -30.88
C ARG A 172 -3.28 -24.09 -31.28
N LYS A 173 -3.71 -24.29 -32.53
CA LYS A 173 -5.01 -23.80 -33.01
C LYS A 173 -6.16 -24.34 -32.16
N LEU A 174 -6.15 -25.63 -31.84
CA LEU A 174 -7.15 -26.25 -30.95
C LEU A 174 -7.16 -25.62 -29.56
N LEU A 175 -5.98 -25.34 -28.99
CA LEU A 175 -5.83 -24.70 -27.69
C LEU A 175 -6.39 -23.27 -27.70
N SER A 176 -6.03 -22.46 -28.71
CA SER A 176 -6.55 -21.09 -28.83
C SER A 176 -8.07 -21.07 -29.02
N GLU A 177 -8.63 -21.98 -29.85
CA GLU A 177 -10.09 -22.12 -30.06
C GLU A 177 -10.83 -22.55 -28.78
N ALA A 178 -10.18 -23.34 -27.92
CA ALA A 178 -10.69 -23.71 -26.60
C ALA A 178 -10.51 -22.62 -25.53
N GLY A 179 -9.88 -21.48 -25.88
CA GLY A 179 -9.60 -20.39 -24.95
C GLY A 179 -8.47 -20.69 -23.94
N ILE A 180 -7.59 -21.63 -24.25
CA ILE A 180 -6.37 -21.91 -23.49
C ILE A 180 -5.23 -21.08 -24.10
N PRO A 181 -4.66 -20.10 -23.38
CA PRO A 181 -3.53 -19.33 -23.88
C PRO A 181 -2.35 -20.25 -24.18
N ASP A 182 -1.87 -20.19 -25.43
CA ASP A 182 -0.74 -20.97 -25.91
C ASP A 182 0.46 -20.10 -26.27
N PHE A 183 1.65 -20.58 -25.91
CA PHE A 183 2.93 -19.90 -26.09
C PHE A 183 3.91 -20.81 -26.83
N THR A 184 4.88 -20.21 -27.52
CA THR A 184 5.87 -20.95 -28.31
C THR A 184 7.18 -21.20 -27.57
N VAL A 185 7.44 -20.46 -26.49
CA VAL A 185 8.66 -20.55 -25.68
C VAL A 185 8.33 -20.55 -24.18
N PRO A 186 9.06 -21.33 -23.36
CA PRO A 186 8.77 -21.47 -21.93
C PRO A 186 8.76 -20.14 -21.18
N GLU A 187 9.71 -19.26 -21.50
CA GLU A 187 9.92 -18.01 -20.77
C GLU A 187 8.70 -17.09 -20.86
N ARG A 188 8.08 -17.00 -22.05
CA ARG A 188 6.86 -16.20 -22.25
C ARG A 188 5.66 -16.76 -21.52
N ALA A 189 5.56 -18.09 -21.43
CA ALA A 189 4.47 -18.74 -20.72
C ALA A 189 4.55 -18.48 -19.21
N VAL A 190 5.77 -18.55 -18.66
CA VAL A 190 6.05 -18.23 -17.26
C VAL A 190 5.81 -16.73 -16.97
N GLU A 191 6.28 -15.85 -17.85
CA GLU A 191 6.01 -14.40 -17.76
C GLU A 191 4.51 -14.09 -17.76
N ALA A 192 3.73 -14.76 -18.61
CA ALA A 192 2.28 -14.58 -18.65
C ALA A 192 1.61 -14.93 -17.32
N PHE A 193 1.98 -16.06 -16.70
CA PHE A 193 1.46 -16.40 -15.38
C PHE A 193 1.92 -15.41 -14.31
N ALA A 194 3.18 -14.96 -14.36
CA ALA A 194 3.68 -13.93 -13.45
C ALA A 194 2.88 -12.63 -13.52
N TYR A 195 2.44 -12.22 -14.73
CA TYR A 195 1.56 -11.07 -14.88
C TYR A 195 0.17 -11.29 -14.32
N LEU A 196 -0.39 -12.49 -14.45
CA LEU A 196 -1.68 -12.81 -13.85
C LEU A 196 -1.61 -12.82 -12.32
N ALA A 197 -0.57 -13.42 -11.75
CA ALA A 197 -0.29 -13.44 -10.32
C ALA A 197 -0.08 -12.02 -9.78
N ARG A 198 0.72 -11.20 -10.48
CA ARG A 198 0.96 -9.80 -10.10
C ARG A 198 -0.30 -8.95 -10.24
N HIS A 199 -1.11 -9.15 -11.27
CA HIS A 199 -2.38 -8.43 -11.42
C HIS A 199 -3.34 -8.74 -10.27
N HIS A 200 -3.50 -10.02 -9.92
CA HIS A 200 -4.31 -10.43 -8.77
C HIS A 200 -3.84 -9.75 -7.49
N ARG A 201 -2.53 -9.81 -7.25
CA ARG A 201 -1.88 -9.24 -6.07
C ARG A 201 -2.01 -7.71 -6.00
N ASN A 202 -1.83 -7.01 -7.11
CA ASN A 202 -1.97 -5.56 -7.17
C ASN A 202 -3.44 -5.14 -7.03
N ARG A 203 -4.36 -5.94 -7.56
CA ARG A 203 -5.79 -5.72 -7.34
C ARG A 203 -6.15 -5.85 -5.88
N GLN A 204 -5.64 -6.86 -5.16
CA GLN A 204 -5.81 -6.95 -3.71
C GLN A 204 -5.30 -5.70 -2.99
N LEU A 205 -4.10 -5.20 -3.35
CA LEU A 205 -3.59 -3.95 -2.78
C LEU A 205 -4.43 -2.72 -3.10
N ALA A 206 -5.08 -2.67 -4.24
CA ALA A 206 -5.98 -1.58 -4.58
C ALA A 206 -7.24 -1.60 -3.70
N LEU A 207 -7.62 -2.77 -3.17
CA LEU A 207 -8.69 -2.91 -2.18
C LEU A 207 -8.24 -2.53 -0.76
N GLU A 208 -6.92 -2.52 -0.51
CA GLU A 208 -6.36 -2.11 0.78
C GLU A 208 -6.51 -0.59 0.95
N THR A 209 -7.50 -0.22 1.76
CA THR A 209 -7.60 1.14 2.27
C THR A 209 -6.81 1.23 3.56
N PRO A 210 -6.12 2.36 3.78
CA PRO A 210 -5.64 2.70 5.10
C PRO A 210 -6.83 2.77 6.04
N GLY A 211 -6.98 1.71 6.84
CA GLY A 211 -7.82 1.74 8.01
C GLY A 211 -7.40 2.90 8.93
N PRO A 212 -8.21 3.23 9.94
CA PRO A 212 -7.70 4.02 11.04
C PRO A 212 -6.46 3.29 11.55
N LEU A 213 -5.40 4.01 11.89
CA LEU A 213 -4.33 3.41 12.67
C LEU A 213 -4.98 2.87 13.92
N SER A 214 -5.10 1.55 14.00
CA SER A 214 -5.66 0.83 15.13
C SER A 214 -4.82 1.13 16.35
N ASP A 215 -5.45 1.27 17.51
CA ASP A 215 -4.91 1.18 18.87
C ASP A 215 -3.71 2.07 19.26
N LEU A 216 -3.17 2.86 18.34
CA LEU A 216 -2.02 3.72 18.57
C LEU A 216 -2.47 5.11 19.04
N ASP A 217 -1.79 5.64 20.07
CA ASP A 217 -2.06 6.99 20.56
C ASP A 217 -2.02 8.04 19.44
N PRO A 218 -2.91 9.03 19.41
CA PRO A 218 -2.90 10.04 18.37
C PRO A 218 -1.56 10.82 18.35
N PRO A 219 -1.07 11.19 17.15
CA PRO A 219 0.09 12.06 17.03
C PRO A 219 -0.23 13.49 17.50
N ASP A 220 0.79 14.19 17.98
CA ASP A 220 0.70 15.62 18.31
C ASP A 220 1.00 16.47 17.07
N ILE A 221 -0.02 16.61 16.21
CA ILE A 221 0.09 17.32 14.94
C ILE A 221 0.42 18.80 15.17
N GLU A 222 -0.23 19.43 16.14
CA GLU A 222 -0.03 20.87 16.41
C GLU A 222 1.36 21.15 16.97
N GLY A 223 1.87 20.31 17.88
CA GLY A 223 3.25 20.44 18.38
C GLY A 223 4.29 20.34 17.26
N ALA A 224 4.11 19.38 16.33
CA ALA A 224 5.00 19.26 15.17
C ALA A 224 4.86 20.46 14.20
N ARG A 225 3.63 20.95 13.98
CA ARG A 225 3.35 22.12 13.13
C ARG A 225 4.09 23.36 13.62
N MET A 226 4.02 23.64 14.93
CA MET A 226 4.70 24.78 15.54
C MET A 226 6.22 24.76 15.30
N ILE A 227 6.85 23.58 15.37
CA ILE A 227 8.29 23.42 15.12
C ILE A 227 8.63 23.74 13.65
N ILE A 228 7.86 23.18 12.71
CA ILE A 228 8.09 23.37 11.27
C ILE A 228 7.86 24.84 10.88
N GLU A 229 6.79 25.46 11.38
CA GLU A 229 6.46 26.86 11.09
C GLU A 229 7.52 27.82 11.65
N ALA A 230 8.03 27.58 12.86
CA ALA A 230 9.11 28.37 13.45
C ALA A 230 10.38 28.32 12.57
N ALA A 231 10.78 27.13 12.12
CA ALA A 231 11.92 26.97 11.24
C ALA A 231 11.73 27.66 9.86
N LEU A 232 10.53 27.58 9.29
CA LEU A 232 10.19 28.28 8.04
C LEU A 232 10.14 29.81 8.19
N ALA A 233 9.71 30.31 9.35
CA ALA A 233 9.71 31.74 9.68
C ALA A 233 11.14 32.29 9.73
N GLU A 234 12.09 31.50 10.25
CA GLU A 234 13.53 31.78 10.24
C GLU A 234 14.19 31.58 8.87
N ARG A 235 13.41 31.24 7.83
CA ARG A 235 13.87 30.96 6.46
C ARG A 235 14.85 29.79 6.38
N ARG A 236 14.80 28.87 7.35
CA ARG A 236 15.55 27.62 7.29
C ARG A 236 14.85 26.63 6.37
N THR A 237 15.65 25.79 5.73
CA THR A 237 15.19 24.67 4.89
C THR A 237 15.48 23.32 5.54
N MET A 238 16.09 23.33 6.72
CA MET A 238 16.55 22.16 7.44
C MET A 238 16.22 22.33 8.92
N LEU A 239 15.60 21.31 9.51
CA LEU A 239 15.43 21.23 10.97
C LEU A 239 16.75 20.84 11.64
N SER A 240 16.97 21.30 12.86
CA SER A 240 18.06 20.83 13.72
C SER A 240 17.85 19.36 14.13
N ASP A 241 18.86 18.75 14.75
CA ASP A 241 18.75 17.37 15.27
C ASP A 241 17.64 17.26 16.33
N ILE A 242 17.59 18.23 17.24
CA ILE A 242 16.58 18.30 18.30
C ILE A 242 15.18 18.52 17.71
N GLU A 243 15.03 19.45 16.77
CA GLU A 243 13.76 19.72 16.10
C GLU A 243 13.27 18.50 15.32
N SER A 244 14.16 17.84 14.57
CA SER A 244 13.83 16.64 13.79
C SER A 244 13.34 15.51 14.71
N LYS A 245 14.06 15.26 15.81
CA LYS A 245 13.66 14.25 16.80
C LYS A 245 12.41 14.63 17.58
N ALA A 246 12.17 15.92 17.82
CA ALA A 246 10.94 16.40 18.46
C ALA A 246 9.72 16.16 17.56
N VAL A 247 9.81 16.46 16.26
CA VAL A 247 8.78 16.14 15.27
C VAL A 247 8.52 14.63 15.21
N MET A 248 9.56 13.81 15.18
CA MET A 248 9.42 12.34 15.22
C MET A 248 8.74 11.84 16.49
N ARG A 249 9.10 12.40 17.65
CA ARG A 249 8.48 12.06 18.94
C ARG A 249 7.00 12.47 19.00
N ALA A 250 6.64 13.60 18.40
CA ALA A 250 5.24 14.03 18.27
C ALA A 250 4.41 13.00 17.49
N PHE A 251 5.04 12.31 16.53
CA PHE A 251 4.45 11.19 15.78
C PHE A 251 4.70 9.83 16.43
N ARG A 252 5.14 9.79 17.70
CA ARG A 252 5.39 8.55 18.47
C ARG A 252 6.45 7.63 17.84
N ILE A 253 7.34 8.17 17.02
CA ILE A 253 8.50 7.41 16.53
C ILE A 253 9.56 7.41 17.66
N PRO A 254 10.02 6.23 18.12
CA PRO A 254 11.03 6.15 19.16
C PRO A 254 12.37 6.76 18.68
N VAL A 255 12.89 7.73 19.43
CA VAL A 255 14.16 8.42 19.16
C VAL A 255 15.02 8.40 20.42
N ASN A 256 16.35 8.40 20.26
CA ASN A 256 17.25 8.57 21.38
C ASN A 256 17.20 10.01 21.94
N THR A 257 17.52 10.16 23.22
CA THR A 257 17.58 11.47 23.87
C THR A 257 18.76 12.28 23.33
N THR A 258 18.53 13.53 22.94
CA THR A 258 19.58 14.44 22.48
C THR A 258 19.60 15.68 23.37
N LEU A 259 20.77 16.02 23.89
CA LEU A 259 21.01 17.26 24.64
C LEU A 259 22.00 18.16 23.91
N GLU A 260 21.72 19.45 23.86
CA GLU A 260 22.63 20.45 23.28
C GLU A 260 23.61 21.00 24.31
N ALA A 261 24.84 21.23 23.87
CA ALA A 261 25.90 21.81 24.67
C ALA A 261 26.71 22.82 23.85
N ASP A 262 26.56 24.10 24.18
CA ASP A 262 27.30 25.23 23.58
C ASP A 262 28.73 25.40 24.13
N SER A 263 29.10 24.60 25.13
CA SER A 263 30.36 24.73 25.84
C SER A 263 30.82 23.38 26.38
N ARG A 264 32.13 23.27 26.62
CA ARG A 264 32.75 22.05 27.14
C ARG A 264 32.16 21.61 28.49
N GLN A 265 31.85 22.58 29.36
CA GLN A 265 31.23 22.34 30.66
C GLN A 265 29.80 21.79 30.51
N LYS A 266 28.98 22.39 29.63
CA LYS A 266 27.63 21.88 29.37
C LYS A 266 27.67 20.50 28.70
N ALA A 267 28.66 20.22 27.86
CA ALA A 267 28.82 18.91 27.23
C ALA A 267 29.11 17.81 28.27
N LEU A 268 29.90 18.14 29.31
CA LEU A 268 30.13 17.23 30.43
C LEU A 268 28.85 16.98 31.24
N ILE A 269 28.13 18.05 31.61
CA ILE A 269 26.87 17.92 32.35
C ILE A 269 25.85 17.09 31.56
N ALA A 270 25.73 17.33 30.26
CA ALA A 270 24.87 16.57 29.37
C ALA A 270 25.27 15.09 29.30
N ALA A 271 26.57 14.79 29.19
CA ALA A 271 27.06 13.40 29.16
C ALA A 271 26.81 12.66 30.48
N GLU A 272 27.00 13.31 31.62
CA GLU A 272 26.69 12.74 32.94
C GLU A 272 25.19 12.54 33.15
N THR A 273 24.36 13.43 32.62
CA THR A 273 22.89 13.34 32.69
C THR A 273 22.36 12.19 31.84
N VAL A 274 22.92 12.01 30.65
CA VAL A 274 22.52 10.94 29.71
C VAL A 274 23.04 9.58 30.16
N GLY A 275 24.24 9.53 30.75
CA GLY A 275 24.92 8.29 31.12
C GLY A 275 25.83 7.75 30.02
N PHE A 276 27.00 7.24 30.41
CA PHE A 276 28.00 6.69 29.48
C PHE A 276 27.66 5.24 29.06
N PRO A 277 28.06 4.81 27.84
CA PRO A 277 28.80 5.57 26.84
C PRO A 277 27.91 6.51 26.00
N VAL A 278 28.48 7.65 25.59
CA VAL A 278 27.78 8.66 24.78
C VAL A 278 28.41 8.85 23.41
N ALA A 279 27.60 9.34 22.46
CA ALA A 279 28.04 9.93 21.21
C ALA A 279 27.99 11.46 21.30
N MET A 280 28.98 12.11 20.70
CA MET A 280 29.05 13.56 20.54
C MET A 280 29.05 13.89 19.05
N LYS A 281 28.13 14.75 18.62
CA LYS A 281 28.02 15.20 17.24
C LYS A 281 28.09 16.72 17.15
N ILE A 282 28.70 17.28 16.12
CA ILE A 282 28.79 18.72 15.90
C ILE A 282 27.39 19.32 15.69
N HIS A 283 27.11 20.46 16.32
CA HIS A 283 25.90 21.23 16.09
C HIS A 283 26.21 22.48 15.26
N SER A 284 25.87 22.45 13.97
CA SER A 284 26.05 23.58 13.06
C SER A 284 25.03 23.52 11.91
N PRO A 285 24.32 24.62 11.59
CA PRO A 285 23.40 24.67 10.45
C PRO A 285 24.06 24.42 9.10
N GLN A 286 25.36 24.74 8.95
CA GLN A 286 26.09 24.63 7.68
C GLN A 286 26.77 23.27 7.47
N ILE A 287 26.80 22.41 8.50
CA ILE A 287 27.46 21.10 8.47
C ILE A 287 26.39 20.00 8.52
N VAL A 288 25.81 19.69 7.35
CA VAL A 288 24.76 18.66 7.20
C VAL A 288 25.35 17.25 7.33
N HIS A 289 26.48 16.97 6.67
CA HIS A 289 27.18 15.68 6.76
C HIS A 289 28.23 15.72 7.88
N LYS A 290 27.77 15.47 9.11
CA LYS A 290 28.56 15.56 10.34
C LYS A 290 29.81 14.68 10.28
N SER A 291 29.69 13.44 9.81
CA SER A 291 30.81 12.48 9.72
C SER A 291 31.92 12.93 8.77
N ASP A 292 31.56 13.50 7.61
CA ASP A 292 32.52 13.94 6.58
C ASP A 292 33.37 15.13 7.06
N ALA A 293 32.80 15.98 7.91
CA ALA A 293 33.52 17.07 8.57
C ALA A 293 34.31 16.62 9.82
N GLY A 294 34.37 15.32 10.10
CA GLY A 294 34.97 14.78 11.34
C GLY A 294 34.22 15.20 12.60
N GLY A 295 32.95 15.58 12.46
CA GLY A 295 32.10 16.13 13.50
C GLY A 295 31.33 15.08 14.31
N VAL A 296 31.75 13.82 14.32
CA VAL A 296 31.09 12.75 15.09
C VAL A 296 32.15 11.95 15.85
N LYS A 297 31.94 11.76 17.16
CA LYS A 297 32.72 10.89 18.02
C LYS A 297 31.76 9.99 18.80
N VAL A 298 31.93 8.69 18.66
CA VAL A 298 31.10 7.67 19.34
C VAL A 298 31.90 6.98 20.44
N ASN A 299 31.22 6.22 21.31
CA ASN A 299 31.84 5.45 22.41
C ASN A 299 32.72 6.30 23.34
N ILE A 300 32.25 7.49 23.71
CA ILE A 300 32.89 8.28 24.76
C ILE A 300 32.52 7.64 26.10
N MET A 301 33.52 7.14 26.83
CA MET A 301 33.29 6.25 27.98
C MET A 301 33.28 6.97 29.33
N ASN A 302 33.84 8.18 29.40
CA ASN A 302 34.02 8.90 30.67
C ASN A 302 34.14 10.42 30.48
N ALA A 303 34.11 11.15 31.59
CA ALA A 303 34.18 12.61 31.65
C ALA A 303 35.43 13.23 31.01
N ALA A 304 36.60 12.58 31.14
CA ALA A 304 37.85 13.09 30.56
C ALA A 304 37.81 13.05 29.03
N ASP A 305 37.27 11.97 28.47
CA ASP A 305 37.11 11.78 27.04
C ASP A 305 36.11 12.78 26.43
N VAL A 306 35.05 13.17 27.16
CA VAL A 306 34.09 14.21 26.71
C VAL A 306 34.81 15.51 26.41
N GLN A 307 35.69 15.93 27.33
CA GLN A 307 36.44 17.17 27.16
C GLN A 307 37.35 17.10 25.92
N ALA A 308 38.10 16.01 25.75
CA ALA A 308 38.98 15.82 24.60
C ALA A 308 38.18 15.80 23.29
N ALA A 309 37.07 15.05 23.24
CA ALA A 309 36.19 14.94 22.08
C ALA A 309 35.58 16.28 21.68
N TYR A 310 35.13 17.11 22.63
CA TYR A 310 34.55 18.43 22.34
C TYR A 310 35.54 19.32 21.59
N LYS A 311 36.80 19.35 22.07
CA LYS A 311 37.85 20.12 21.43
C LYS A 311 38.17 19.57 20.05
N GLU A 312 38.34 18.26 19.93
CA GLU A 312 38.65 17.60 18.66
C GLU A 312 37.59 17.85 17.59
N ILE A 313 36.31 17.67 17.93
CA ILE A 313 35.18 17.84 17.00
C ILE A 313 35.06 19.30 16.55
N THR A 314 35.12 20.25 17.47
CA THR A 314 34.95 21.67 17.12
C THR A 314 36.11 22.21 16.27
N GLU A 315 37.35 21.81 16.58
CA GLU A 315 38.52 22.18 15.77
C GLU A 315 38.51 21.55 14.37
N LYS A 316 38.14 20.27 14.26
CA LYS A 316 38.00 19.58 12.96
C LYS A 316 36.91 20.21 12.11
N ALA A 317 35.73 20.46 12.70
CA ALA A 317 34.61 21.10 12.02
C ALA A 317 34.97 22.50 11.52
N ALA A 318 35.60 23.33 12.36
CA ALA A 318 36.03 24.68 12.00
C ALA A 318 37.07 24.68 10.87
N LYS A 319 37.98 23.68 10.87
CA LYS A 319 38.97 23.52 9.81
C LYS A 319 38.35 23.04 8.49
N ALA A 320 37.40 22.10 8.57
CA ALA A 320 36.73 21.55 7.40
C ALA A 320 35.79 22.55 6.73
N ARG A 321 35.12 23.40 7.53
CA ARG A 321 34.19 24.43 7.08
C ARG A 321 34.39 25.74 7.85
N PRO A 322 35.34 26.60 7.42
CA PRO A 322 35.63 27.87 8.10
C PRO A 322 34.48 28.88 8.08
N ASP A 323 33.55 28.71 7.15
CA ASP A 323 32.33 29.51 6.98
C ASP A 323 31.17 29.06 7.90
N ALA A 324 31.31 27.91 8.57
CA ALA A 324 30.24 27.35 9.39
C ALA A 324 30.17 28.00 10.78
N THR A 325 28.96 28.36 11.19
CA THR A 325 28.70 28.77 12.57
C THR A 325 28.57 27.51 13.42
N ILE A 326 29.53 27.28 14.32
CA ILE A 326 29.49 26.19 15.28
C ILE A 326 28.73 26.66 16.52
N LEU A 327 27.55 26.09 16.75
CA LEU A 327 26.71 26.39 17.92
C LEU A 327 27.13 25.58 19.15
N GLY A 328 27.89 24.50 18.94
CA GLY A 328 28.36 23.60 19.99
C GLY A 328 28.36 22.15 19.52
N VAL A 329 27.93 21.25 20.39
CA VAL A 329 27.74 19.82 20.11
C VAL A 329 26.39 19.33 20.63
N THR A 330 25.91 18.23 20.08
CA THR A 330 24.84 17.42 20.68
C THR A 330 25.44 16.19 21.35
N ILE A 331 24.89 15.83 22.49
CA ILE A 331 25.25 14.63 23.27
C ILE A 331 24.06 13.68 23.27
N GLU A 332 24.34 12.43 22.92
CA GLU A 332 23.34 11.37 22.78
C GLU A 332 23.82 10.09 23.47
N PRO A 333 22.94 9.27 24.07
CA PRO A 333 23.35 7.95 24.53
C PRO A 333 23.73 7.09 23.32
N MET A 334 24.76 6.26 23.48
CA MET A 334 24.98 5.19 22.51
C MET A 334 23.76 4.28 22.52
N ALA A 335 23.15 4.09 21.35
CA ALA A 335 22.05 3.14 21.20
C ALA A 335 22.60 1.72 21.37
N GLN A 336 22.56 1.21 22.60
CA GLN A 336 22.90 -0.16 22.94
C GLN A 336 21.65 -1.00 22.78
N MET A 337 21.50 -1.60 21.61
CA MET A 337 20.45 -2.57 21.33
C MET A 337 21.15 -3.85 20.86
N ASP A 338 21.10 -4.88 21.70
CA ASP A 338 21.69 -6.17 21.39
C ASP A 338 21.01 -6.76 20.14
N ASP A 339 21.82 -7.37 19.28
CA ASP A 339 21.38 -7.95 18.01
C ASP A 339 20.57 -7.01 17.10
N ALA A 340 20.77 -5.70 17.20
CA ALA A 340 20.10 -4.73 16.33
C ALA A 340 20.41 -4.99 14.84
N ARG A 341 19.41 -4.71 14.01
CA ARG A 341 19.54 -4.55 12.56
C ARG A 341 19.50 -3.07 12.23
N GLU A 342 20.44 -2.62 11.40
CA GLU A 342 20.40 -1.26 10.87
C GLU A 342 19.45 -1.22 9.69
N LEU A 343 18.44 -0.35 9.78
CA LEU A 343 17.44 -0.10 8.75
C LEU A 343 17.49 1.37 8.34
N VAL A 344 16.96 1.67 7.16
CA VAL A 344 16.68 3.03 6.73
C VAL A 344 15.19 3.18 6.46
N VAL A 345 14.63 4.29 6.93
CA VAL A 345 13.30 4.74 6.56
C VAL A 345 13.41 6.19 6.12
N GLY A 346 12.80 6.54 5.01
CA GLY A 346 12.80 7.94 4.61
C GLY A 346 11.63 8.32 3.72
N VAL A 347 11.48 9.61 3.52
CA VAL A 347 10.47 10.22 2.65
C VAL A 347 11.20 11.07 1.63
N SER A 348 10.77 11.01 0.38
CA SER A 348 11.13 12.00 -0.63
C SER A 348 9.90 12.38 -1.44
N ARG A 349 9.87 13.61 -1.92
CA ARG A 349 8.80 14.12 -2.76
C ARG A 349 9.14 13.95 -4.24
N ASP A 350 8.41 13.06 -4.90
CA ASP A 350 8.38 12.95 -6.35
C ASP A 350 7.60 14.11 -6.98
N PRO A 351 8.05 14.68 -8.12
CA PRO A 351 7.36 15.79 -8.77
C PRO A 351 5.96 15.48 -9.30
N VAL A 352 5.66 14.20 -9.59
CA VAL A 352 4.39 13.74 -10.18
C VAL A 352 3.50 13.11 -9.11
N PHE A 353 4.06 12.21 -8.30
CA PHE A 353 3.29 11.41 -7.35
C PHE A 353 3.30 11.95 -5.91
N GLY A 354 4.04 13.03 -5.64
CA GLY A 354 4.10 13.59 -4.30
C GLY A 354 4.99 12.77 -3.35
N PRO A 355 4.68 12.69 -2.05
CA PRO A 355 5.55 11.98 -1.10
C PRO A 355 5.60 10.48 -1.42
N SER A 356 6.78 9.91 -1.23
CA SER A 356 7.08 8.48 -1.37
C SER A 356 7.93 8.04 -0.20
N ILE A 357 7.64 6.86 0.35
CA ILE A 357 8.31 6.30 1.52
C ILE A 357 9.27 5.21 1.04
N LEU A 358 10.53 5.30 1.47
CA LEU A 358 11.54 4.28 1.27
C LEU A 358 11.76 3.48 2.56
N PHE A 359 11.89 2.16 2.41
CA PHE A 359 12.34 1.24 3.45
C PHE A 359 13.47 0.36 2.89
N GLY A 360 14.51 0.11 3.68
CA GLY A 360 15.61 -0.76 3.25
C GLY A 360 16.63 -1.08 4.33
N ALA A 361 17.69 -1.76 3.93
CA ALA A 361 18.87 -1.97 4.77
C ALA A 361 19.53 -0.61 5.09
N GLY A 362 19.85 -0.37 6.37
CA GLY A 362 20.48 0.87 6.82
C GLY A 362 22.01 0.87 6.71
N GLY A 363 22.60 1.94 7.23
CA GLY A 363 24.05 2.11 7.27
C GLY A 363 24.63 2.65 5.96
N THR A 364 25.96 2.67 5.87
CA THR A 364 26.68 3.25 4.72
C THR A 364 26.62 2.41 3.45
N MET A 365 26.27 1.12 3.57
CA MET A 365 26.28 0.18 2.45
C MET A 365 24.99 0.23 1.61
N VAL A 366 23.96 0.96 2.05
CA VAL A 366 22.64 1.01 1.38
C VAL A 366 22.73 1.49 -0.08
N GLU A 367 23.58 2.48 -0.35
CA GLU A 367 23.78 3.05 -1.69
C GLU A 367 24.39 2.03 -2.67
N ILE A 368 25.21 1.11 -2.15
CA ILE A 368 25.91 0.10 -2.93
C ILE A 368 25.02 -1.13 -3.13
N LEU A 369 24.40 -1.63 -2.05
CA LEU A 369 23.59 -2.84 -2.10
C LEU A 369 22.28 -2.64 -2.86
N ARG A 370 21.73 -1.42 -2.87
CA ARG A 370 20.41 -1.09 -3.47
C ARG A 370 19.32 -2.02 -2.94
N ASP A 371 19.37 -2.32 -1.65
CA ASP A 371 18.36 -3.14 -0.96
C ASP A 371 17.27 -2.26 -0.36
N SER A 372 16.40 -1.75 -1.21
CA SER A 372 15.33 -0.84 -0.81
C SER A 372 14.03 -1.11 -1.56
N SER A 373 12.95 -0.62 -0.98
CA SER A 373 11.61 -0.69 -1.52
C SER A 373 10.90 0.64 -1.32
N VAL A 374 10.07 1.02 -2.29
CA VAL A 374 9.33 2.29 -2.27
C VAL A 374 7.83 2.01 -2.22
N ALA A 375 7.11 2.81 -1.45
CA ALA A 375 5.66 2.78 -1.36
C ALA A 375 5.10 4.22 -1.33
N LEU A 376 3.86 4.38 -1.77
CA LEU A 376 3.15 5.66 -1.67
C LEU A 376 2.32 5.69 -0.38
N PRO A 377 2.42 6.75 0.44
CA PRO A 377 1.47 6.99 1.52
C PRO A 377 0.09 7.32 0.94
N PRO A 378 -0.99 7.12 1.72
CA PRO A 378 -1.03 6.54 3.06
C PRO A 378 -0.76 5.02 3.09
N LEU A 379 -0.02 4.56 4.11
CA LEU A 379 0.25 3.14 4.38
C LEU A 379 -0.72 2.56 5.41
N ASN A 380 -0.94 1.25 5.31
CA ASN A 380 -1.58 0.42 6.33
C ASN A 380 -0.64 -0.75 6.71
N ALA A 381 -1.00 -1.55 7.72
CA ALA A 381 -0.12 -2.62 8.19
C ALA A 381 0.21 -3.66 7.10
N VAL A 382 -0.73 -3.94 6.18
CA VAL A 382 -0.52 -4.86 5.05
C VAL A 382 0.49 -4.27 4.06
N LEU A 383 0.30 -3.01 3.67
CA LEU A 383 1.20 -2.28 2.76
C LEU A 383 2.61 -2.13 3.35
N ALA A 384 2.72 -1.81 4.64
CA ALA A 384 3.99 -1.68 5.35
C ALA A 384 4.73 -3.03 5.44
N ASN A 385 4.04 -4.11 5.82
CA ASN A 385 4.65 -5.45 5.84
C ASN A 385 5.13 -5.87 4.46
N ARG A 386 4.32 -5.61 3.42
CA ARG A 386 4.72 -5.91 2.05
C ARG A 386 5.93 -5.09 1.62
N GLN A 387 5.98 -3.81 1.97
CA GLN A 387 7.14 -2.98 1.70
C GLN A 387 8.39 -3.61 2.31
N ILE A 388 8.32 -4.02 3.58
CA ILE A 388 9.40 -4.75 4.24
C ILE A 388 9.79 -6.01 3.46
N ASP A 389 8.84 -6.90 3.15
CA ASP A 389 9.09 -8.21 2.53
C ASP A 389 9.71 -8.16 1.13
N ARG A 390 9.64 -7.00 0.45
CA ARG A 390 10.30 -6.79 -0.84
C ARG A 390 11.81 -6.60 -0.75
N THR A 391 12.32 -6.37 0.45
CA THR A 391 13.75 -6.16 0.68
C THR A 391 14.44 -7.46 1.06
N ARG A 392 15.74 -7.60 0.76
CA ARG A 392 16.52 -8.74 1.24
C ARG A 392 16.76 -8.66 2.74
N VAL A 393 16.82 -7.45 3.31
CA VAL A 393 16.94 -7.24 4.76
C VAL A 393 15.77 -7.83 5.54
N ALA A 394 14.59 -8.02 4.92
CA ALA A 394 13.47 -8.72 5.54
C ALA A 394 13.86 -10.11 6.10
N LYS A 395 14.74 -10.84 5.40
CA LYS A 395 15.25 -12.14 5.84
C LYS A 395 16.12 -12.06 7.10
N LEU A 396 16.74 -10.90 7.34
CA LEU A 396 17.55 -10.62 8.52
C LEU A 396 16.72 -10.13 9.71
N LEU A 397 15.45 -9.79 9.50
CA LEU A 397 14.53 -9.42 10.57
C LEU A 397 14.04 -10.67 11.32
N SER A 398 13.88 -11.80 10.63
CA SER A 398 13.60 -13.10 11.25
C SER A 398 14.80 -13.63 12.05
N ALA A 399 14.53 -14.61 12.92
CA ALA A 399 15.57 -15.29 13.68
C ALA A 399 16.60 -15.93 12.73
N PHE A 400 17.88 -15.72 13.00
CA PHE A 400 18.97 -16.26 12.19
C PHE A 400 20.17 -16.60 13.06
N ARG A 401 20.57 -17.89 13.04
CA ARG A 401 21.64 -18.43 13.89
C ARG A 401 21.36 -18.10 15.37
N ASP A 402 22.31 -17.46 16.04
CA ASP A 402 22.21 -17.08 17.44
C ASP A 402 21.49 -15.75 17.67
N ARG A 403 20.97 -15.12 16.59
CA ARG A 403 20.29 -13.83 16.71
C ARG A 403 18.76 -14.01 16.72
N PRO A 404 18.07 -13.46 17.73
CA PRO A 404 16.62 -13.47 17.80
C PRO A 404 15.96 -12.66 16.67
N GLU A 405 14.66 -12.90 16.47
CA GLU A 405 13.81 -12.11 15.59
C GLU A 405 13.62 -10.69 16.17
N VAL A 406 13.59 -9.68 15.29
CA VAL A 406 13.32 -8.30 15.69
C VAL A 406 11.84 -8.10 15.99
N ASN A 407 11.50 -7.07 16.76
CA ASN A 407 10.12 -6.64 16.92
C ASN A 407 9.59 -6.04 15.61
N ARG A 408 9.11 -6.90 14.71
CA ARG A 408 8.63 -6.53 13.38
C ARG A 408 7.44 -5.57 13.46
N LYS A 409 6.57 -5.73 14.46
CA LYS A 409 5.44 -4.81 14.70
C LYS A 409 5.93 -3.38 14.94
N ALA A 410 6.97 -3.20 15.75
CA ALA A 410 7.53 -1.88 16.00
C ALA A 410 8.12 -1.23 14.74
N VAL A 411 8.69 -2.01 13.81
CA VAL A 411 9.14 -1.50 12.49
C VAL A 411 7.95 -1.04 11.64
N VAL A 412 6.88 -1.83 11.61
CA VAL A 412 5.63 -1.47 10.93
C VAL A 412 5.02 -0.20 11.50
N ASP A 413 4.96 -0.08 12.83
CA ASP A 413 4.44 1.12 13.51
C ASP A 413 5.24 2.38 13.11
N VAL A 414 6.57 2.30 12.98
CA VAL A 414 7.38 3.42 12.49
C VAL A 414 7.02 3.79 11.05
N LEU A 415 6.87 2.83 10.14
CA LEU A 415 6.46 3.10 8.76
C LEU A 415 5.09 3.78 8.69
N LEU A 416 4.15 3.35 9.53
CA LEU A 416 2.83 3.95 9.64
C LEU A 416 2.88 5.39 10.15
N ARG A 417 3.70 5.68 11.17
CA ARG A 417 3.90 7.05 11.69
C ARG A 417 4.62 7.97 10.72
N VAL A 418 5.58 7.44 9.97
CA VAL A 418 6.23 8.16 8.86
C VAL A 418 5.22 8.45 7.76
N SER A 419 4.30 7.53 7.48
CA SER A 419 3.20 7.77 6.55
C SER A 419 2.26 8.87 7.02
N ASP A 420 1.85 8.89 8.29
CA ASP A 420 1.05 9.98 8.85
C ASP A 420 1.79 11.32 8.71
N LEU A 421 3.07 11.35 9.07
CA LEU A 421 3.89 12.56 8.99
C LEU A 421 3.91 13.13 7.56
N ALA A 422 4.08 12.26 6.55
CA ALA A 422 4.08 12.66 5.15
C ALA A 422 2.70 13.13 4.65
N CYS A 423 1.62 12.54 5.17
CA CYS A 423 0.25 12.96 4.87
C CYS A 423 -0.04 14.36 5.44
N GLU A 424 0.32 14.60 6.70
CA GLU A 424 -0.06 15.82 7.44
C GLU A 424 0.79 17.07 7.07
N PHE A 425 2.05 16.88 6.66
CA PHE A 425 2.98 17.98 6.43
C PHE A 425 3.48 18.08 5.00
N PRO A 426 2.77 18.80 4.10
CA PRO A 426 3.26 19.10 2.75
C PRO A 426 4.57 19.90 2.71
N GLU A 427 4.95 20.52 3.82
CA GLU A 427 6.21 21.24 4.01
C GLU A 427 7.41 20.30 4.02
N ILE A 428 7.25 19.05 4.50
CA ILE A 428 8.31 18.05 4.54
C ILE A 428 8.57 17.55 3.12
N VAL A 429 9.74 17.87 2.59
CA VAL A 429 10.17 17.45 1.24
C VAL A 429 11.10 16.26 1.27
N GLU A 430 11.88 16.10 2.34
CA GLU A 430 12.67 14.89 2.60
C GLU A 430 12.69 14.57 4.10
N LEU A 431 12.58 13.29 4.44
CA LEU A 431 12.86 12.71 5.75
C LEU A 431 13.89 11.59 5.56
N ASP A 432 14.86 11.50 6.46
CA ASP A 432 15.87 10.44 6.43
C ASP A 432 16.13 9.96 7.86
N ILE A 433 15.68 8.76 8.17
CA ILE A 433 15.96 8.04 9.42
C ILE A 433 17.03 7.00 9.11
N ASN A 434 18.28 7.33 9.42
CA ASN A 434 19.41 6.45 9.11
C ASN A 434 20.57 6.61 10.13
N PRO A 435 20.79 5.63 11.02
CA PRO A 435 20.09 4.34 11.09
C PRO A 435 18.81 4.39 11.96
N LEU A 436 17.83 3.57 11.57
CA LEU A 436 16.80 3.03 12.45
C LEU A 436 17.29 1.68 12.96
N PHE A 437 17.58 1.56 14.25
CA PHE A 437 17.92 0.26 14.85
C PHE A 437 16.66 -0.50 15.20
N ALA A 438 16.62 -1.78 14.85
CA ALA A 438 15.53 -2.70 15.17
C ALA A 438 16.07 -3.97 15.81
N GLY A 439 15.55 -4.32 16.99
CA GLY A 439 15.92 -5.49 17.77
C GLY A 439 14.69 -6.15 18.40
N PRO A 440 14.86 -7.19 19.22
CA PRO A 440 13.76 -7.92 19.84
C PRO A 440 12.88 -7.05 20.74
N ASP A 441 13.50 -6.07 21.42
CA ASP A 441 12.83 -5.20 22.39
C ASP A 441 12.16 -3.96 21.77
N GLY A 442 12.33 -3.75 20.46
CA GLY A 442 11.71 -2.63 19.76
C GLY A 442 12.60 -1.98 18.71
N VAL A 443 12.38 -0.68 18.49
CA VAL A 443 13.10 0.12 17.50
C VAL A 443 13.53 1.46 18.10
N VAL A 444 14.61 2.04 17.56
CA VAL A 444 15.05 3.39 17.90
C VAL A 444 15.68 4.07 16.69
N ALA A 445 15.20 5.27 16.37
CA ALA A 445 15.80 6.15 15.39
C ALA A 445 16.99 6.90 16.03
N VAL A 446 18.19 6.67 15.51
CA VAL A 446 19.45 7.17 16.08
C VAL A 446 19.86 8.51 15.47
N ASP A 447 19.70 8.64 14.15
CA ASP A 447 19.89 9.89 13.42
C ASP A 447 18.65 10.12 12.55
N ALA A 448 18.24 11.38 12.48
CA ALA A 448 17.11 11.79 11.66
C ALA A 448 17.35 13.17 11.07
N ARG A 449 16.94 13.37 9.82
CA ARG A 449 17.04 14.64 9.11
C ARG A 449 15.74 14.95 8.41
N ILE A 450 15.21 16.16 8.62
CA ILE A 450 13.95 16.61 8.02
C ILE A 450 14.17 17.89 7.23
N ARG A 451 14.10 17.79 5.90
CA ARG A 451 14.18 18.93 4.98
C ARG A 451 12.79 19.46 4.75
N ILE A 452 12.65 20.77 4.92
CA ILE A 452 11.38 21.48 4.82
C ILE A 452 11.44 22.53 3.71
N SER A 453 10.27 22.84 3.16
CA SER A 453 10.07 23.93 2.22
C SER A 453 8.70 24.55 2.46
N ARG A 454 8.53 25.81 2.06
CA ARG A 454 7.20 26.44 2.14
C ARG A 454 6.22 25.70 1.23
N LYS A 455 5.02 25.45 1.75
CA LYS A 455 3.89 24.94 0.97
C LYS A 455 3.66 25.84 -0.25
N LEU A 456 3.47 25.25 -1.43
CA LEU A 456 3.02 26.01 -2.60
C LEU A 456 1.56 26.42 -2.38
N ALA A 457 1.24 27.69 -2.63
CA ALA A 457 -0.08 28.29 -2.37
C ALA A 457 -1.27 27.64 -3.10
N ARG A 458 -1.00 26.72 -4.05
CA ARG A 458 -2.00 26.00 -4.84
C ARG A 458 -2.51 24.71 -4.21
N PHE A 459 -1.99 24.32 -3.05
CA PHE A 459 -2.36 23.05 -2.43
C PHE A 459 -3.47 23.27 -1.39
N GLY A 460 -4.63 22.63 -1.57
CA GLY A 460 -5.59 22.28 -0.53
C GLY A 460 -4.97 21.39 0.56
N SER A 461 -5.79 20.75 1.40
CA SER A 461 -5.28 20.01 2.56
C SER A 461 -4.42 18.80 2.20
N TYR A 462 -4.66 18.16 1.04
CA TYR A 462 -3.95 16.95 0.61
C TYR A 462 -3.48 16.95 -0.86
N ASP A 463 -3.47 18.09 -1.55
CA ASP A 463 -3.12 18.17 -2.98
C ASP A 463 -1.65 17.78 -3.27
N HIS A 464 -0.82 17.64 -2.23
CA HIS A 464 0.53 17.09 -2.38
C HIS A 464 0.56 15.57 -2.48
N MET A 465 -0.56 14.89 -2.23
CA MET A 465 -0.68 13.43 -2.18
C MET A 465 -1.20 12.89 -3.52
N ALA A 466 -0.62 11.79 -4.01
CA ALA A 466 -1.23 11.03 -5.09
C ALA A 466 -2.49 10.26 -4.65
N ILE A 467 -2.59 9.94 -3.36
CA ILE A 467 -3.69 9.19 -2.78
C ILE A 467 -4.14 9.94 -1.52
N VAL A 468 -5.38 10.42 -1.50
CA VAL A 468 -5.91 11.17 -0.36
C VAL A 468 -6.10 10.21 0.83
N PRO A 469 -5.55 10.53 2.01
CA PRO A 469 -5.73 9.71 3.21
C PRO A 469 -7.17 9.74 3.71
N TYR A 470 -7.52 8.75 4.54
CA TYR A 470 -8.81 8.72 5.21
C TYR A 470 -9.02 10.01 6.02
N PRO A 471 -10.06 10.83 5.72
CA PRO A 471 -10.20 12.17 6.30
C PRO A 471 -10.75 12.11 7.73
N ARG A 472 -9.86 11.82 8.70
CA ARG A 472 -10.22 11.64 10.12
C ARG A 472 -10.90 12.85 10.76
N HIS A 473 -10.57 14.05 10.31
CA HIS A 473 -11.19 15.29 10.79
C HIS A 473 -12.71 15.37 10.52
N LEU A 474 -13.24 14.55 9.61
CA LEU A 474 -14.68 14.45 9.33
C LEU A 474 -15.42 13.49 10.26
N VAL A 475 -14.71 12.76 11.14
CA VAL A 475 -15.33 11.85 12.12
C VAL A 475 -15.98 12.67 13.23
N ARG A 476 -17.27 12.43 13.46
CA ARG A 476 -18.06 13.07 14.53
C ARG A 476 -18.64 12.01 15.44
N GLU A 477 -18.45 12.18 16.74
CA GLU A 477 -19.14 11.40 17.77
C GLU A 477 -20.29 12.24 18.33
N GLU A 478 -21.51 11.71 18.22
CA GLU A 478 -22.75 12.36 18.60
C GLU A 478 -23.69 11.38 19.32
N PHE A 479 -24.88 11.86 19.70
CA PHE A 479 -25.95 11.04 20.25
C PHE A 479 -27.25 11.27 19.50
N LEU A 480 -28.01 10.21 19.26
CA LEU A 480 -29.39 10.30 18.79
C LEU A 480 -30.29 10.93 19.87
N ALA A 481 -31.52 11.31 19.49
CA ALA A 481 -32.47 11.93 20.40
C ALA A 481 -32.85 11.02 21.59
N ASP A 482 -32.74 9.71 21.42
CA ASP A 482 -32.96 8.69 22.46
C ASP A 482 -31.72 8.42 23.34
N GLY A 483 -30.61 9.13 23.10
CA GLY A 483 -29.33 8.95 23.81
C GLY A 483 -28.44 7.85 23.24
N THR A 484 -28.82 7.18 22.15
CA THR A 484 -27.99 6.16 21.50
C THR A 484 -26.71 6.79 20.93
N PRO A 485 -25.50 6.26 21.21
CA PRO A 485 -24.26 6.74 20.60
C PRO A 485 -24.28 6.60 19.08
N LEU A 486 -23.92 7.68 18.39
CA LEU A 486 -23.88 7.78 16.94
C LEU A 486 -22.48 8.22 16.51
N THR A 487 -21.90 7.54 15.54
CA THR A 487 -20.67 7.97 14.87
C THR A 487 -20.99 8.28 13.41
N ILE A 488 -20.77 9.52 12.98
CA ILE A 488 -20.77 9.91 11.57
C ILE A 488 -19.32 9.92 11.10
N ARG A 489 -19.01 9.18 10.04
CA ARG A 489 -17.63 9.10 9.54
C ARG A 489 -17.57 8.79 8.04
N PRO A 490 -16.47 9.11 7.35
CA PRO A 490 -16.25 8.65 5.98
C PRO A 490 -16.37 7.12 5.85
N ILE A 491 -16.93 6.68 4.72
CA ILE A 491 -17.03 5.25 4.37
C ILE A 491 -15.65 4.68 4.05
N ARG A 492 -15.48 3.37 4.26
CA ARG A 492 -14.27 2.62 3.93
C ARG A 492 -14.63 1.34 3.18
N PRO A 493 -13.70 0.69 2.47
CA PRO A 493 -13.98 -0.58 1.79
C PRO A 493 -14.41 -1.70 2.73
N GLU A 494 -13.96 -1.69 3.99
CA GLU A 494 -14.37 -2.69 4.98
C GLU A 494 -15.85 -2.56 5.36
N ASP A 495 -16.49 -1.43 5.02
CA ASP A 495 -17.92 -1.22 5.23
C ASP A 495 -18.78 -1.95 4.19
N ALA A 496 -18.22 -2.69 3.23
CA ALA A 496 -18.97 -3.37 2.18
C ALA A 496 -20.09 -4.27 2.73
N ASP A 497 -19.81 -5.08 3.76
CA ASP A 497 -20.82 -5.95 4.36
C ASP A 497 -21.89 -5.15 5.12
N SER A 498 -21.49 -4.08 5.80
CA SER A 498 -22.39 -3.15 6.51
C SER A 498 -23.31 -2.41 5.54
N GLU A 499 -22.76 -1.87 4.46
CA GLU A 499 -23.48 -1.17 3.38
C GLU A 499 -24.47 -2.12 2.70
N GLN A 500 -24.04 -3.36 2.42
CA GLN A 500 -24.90 -4.40 1.86
C GLN A 500 -26.06 -4.77 2.79
N ALA A 501 -25.77 -4.95 4.09
CA ALA A 501 -26.79 -5.25 5.10
C ALA A 501 -27.77 -4.08 5.26
N PHE A 502 -27.26 -2.86 5.31
CA PHE A 502 -28.06 -1.63 5.36
C PHE A 502 -29.00 -1.52 4.16
N VAL A 503 -28.49 -1.66 2.93
CA VAL A 503 -29.34 -1.60 1.73
C VAL A 503 -30.34 -2.74 1.72
N ARG A 504 -29.99 -3.98 2.11
CA ARG A 504 -30.96 -5.08 2.20
C ARG A 504 -32.11 -4.76 3.16
N GLY A 505 -31.81 -4.13 4.29
CA GLY A 505 -32.75 -3.75 5.34
C GLY A 505 -33.72 -2.62 4.97
N LEU A 506 -33.43 -1.83 3.93
CA LEU A 506 -34.32 -0.74 3.49
C LEU A 506 -35.65 -1.26 2.93
N SER A 507 -36.73 -0.52 3.17
CA SER A 507 -38.02 -0.76 2.54
C SER A 507 -37.94 -0.65 1.00
N PRO A 508 -38.83 -1.33 0.24
CA PRO A 508 -38.88 -1.19 -1.22
C PRO A 508 -39.09 0.26 -1.67
N GLU A 509 -39.83 1.04 -0.89
CA GLU A 509 -40.06 2.46 -1.13
C GLU A 509 -38.78 3.27 -0.93
N ALA A 510 -38.06 3.12 0.19
CA ALA A 510 -36.79 3.80 0.43
C ALA A 510 -35.74 3.47 -0.65
N LYS A 511 -35.68 2.21 -1.11
CA LYS A 511 -34.82 1.79 -2.24
C LYS A 511 -35.19 2.49 -3.54
N ARG A 512 -36.48 2.53 -3.87
CA ARG A 512 -36.98 3.19 -5.08
C ARG A 512 -36.69 4.69 -5.04
N MET A 513 -36.91 5.34 -3.90
CA MET A 513 -36.61 6.77 -3.73
C MET A 513 -35.12 7.07 -3.85
N ARG A 514 -34.24 6.17 -3.38
CA ARG A 514 -32.79 6.36 -3.42
C ARG A 514 -32.14 6.05 -4.77
N PHE A 515 -32.61 5.03 -5.47
CA PHE A 515 -31.98 4.53 -6.70
C PHE A 515 -32.80 4.79 -7.97
N MET A 516 -34.00 5.38 -7.82
CA MET A 516 -34.97 5.63 -8.89
C MET A 516 -35.38 4.39 -9.69
N HIS A 517 -35.00 3.19 -9.21
CA HIS A 517 -35.27 1.90 -9.82
C HIS A 517 -35.51 0.86 -8.73
N ALA A 518 -36.31 -0.16 -9.02
CA ALA A 518 -36.53 -1.27 -8.10
C ALA A 518 -35.28 -2.16 -8.06
N MET A 519 -34.62 -2.22 -6.90
CA MET A 519 -33.51 -3.15 -6.65
C MET A 519 -33.74 -3.90 -5.35
N LYS A 520 -33.28 -5.16 -5.29
CA LYS A 520 -33.33 -5.96 -4.07
C LYS A 520 -32.09 -5.75 -3.21
N GLU A 521 -30.94 -5.70 -3.85
CA GLU A 521 -29.60 -5.62 -3.27
C GLU A 521 -28.61 -4.96 -4.22
N LEU A 522 -27.46 -4.53 -3.70
CA LEU A 522 -26.35 -4.02 -4.52
C LEU A 522 -25.64 -5.18 -5.21
N THR A 523 -25.21 -4.96 -6.46
CA THR A 523 -24.32 -5.92 -7.14
C THR A 523 -22.91 -5.83 -6.53
N PRO A 524 -22.07 -6.86 -6.67
CA PRO A 524 -20.67 -6.78 -6.22
C PRO A 524 -19.90 -5.58 -6.80
N GLU A 525 -20.19 -5.18 -8.04
CA GLU A 525 -19.58 -4.02 -8.68
C GLU A 525 -20.03 -2.71 -8.05
N MET A 526 -21.32 -2.59 -7.70
CA MET A 526 -21.85 -1.43 -7.01
C MET A 526 -21.29 -1.30 -5.60
N LEU A 527 -21.16 -2.40 -4.86
CA LEU A 527 -20.55 -2.39 -3.52
C LEU A 527 -19.13 -1.84 -3.56
N VAL A 528 -18.32 -2.32 -4.51
CA VAL A 528 -16.96 -1.81 -4.73
C VAL A 528 -17.02 -0.31 -5.04
N ARG A 529 -17.86 0.12 -5.99
CA ARG A 529 -17.99 1.54 -6.38
C ARG A 529 -18.44 2.44 -5.22
N PHE A 530 -19.23 1.92 -4.28
CA PHE A 530 -19.80 2.69 -3.18
C PHE A 530 -18.92 2.73 -1.93
N THR A 531 -18.00 1.79 -1.77
CA THR A 531 -17.16 1.68 -0.57
C THR A 531 -15.69 2.00 -0.83
N GLN A 532 -15.20 1.80 -2.06
CA GLN A 532 -13.86 2.17 -2.50
C GLN A 532 -13.89 3.49 -3.26
N ILE A 533 -14.12 4.56 -2.51
CA ILE A 533 -14.24 5.90 -3.08
C ILE A 533 -12.90 6.63 -3.10
N ASP A 534 -12.70 7.47 -4.11
CA ASP A 534 -11.60 8.44 -4.14
C ASP A 534 -12.05 9.72 -3.44
N TYR A 535 -11.57 9.94 -2.22
CA TYR A 535 -11.95 11.11 -1.41
C TYR A 535 -11.68 12.45 -2.11
N SER A 536 -10.82 12.51 -3.13
CA SER A 536 -10.57 13.74 -3.91
C SER A 536 -11.68 14.07 -4.92
N ARG A 537 -12.52 13.09 -5.28
CA ARG A 537 -13.55 13.22 -6.33
C ARG A 537 -14.97 12.96 -5.84
N GLU A 538 -15.10 12.26 -4.73
CA GLU A 538 -16.38 11.85 -4.16
C GLU A 538 -16.22 11.68 -2.65
N MET A 539 -17.30 11.90 -1.91
CA MET A 539 -17.32 11.71 -0.46
C MET A 539 -18.55 10.91 -0.09
N ALA A 540 -18.42 9.97 0.83
CA ALA A 540 -19.55 9.28 1.44
C ALA A 540 -19.34 9.20 2.95
N LEU A 541 -20.34 9.64 3.70
CA LEU A 541 -20.39 9.61 5.15
C LEU A 541 -21.44 8.58 5.58
N VAL A 542 -21.02 7.62 6.40
CA VAL A 542 -21.90 6.63 7.03
C VAL A 542 -22.21 7.06 8.45
N ALA A 543 -23.47 6.84 8.85
CA ALA A 543 -23.95 6.99 10.21
C ALA A 543 -24.04 5.60 10.85
N VAL A 544 -23.30 5.37 11.94
CA VAL A 544 -23.20 4.07 12.61
C VAL A 544 -23.58 4.22 14.08
N THR A 545 -24.53 3.41 14.54
CA THR A 545 -24.89 3.30 15.96
C THR A 545 -24.19 2.11 16.61
N ARG A 546 -23.86 2.20 17.89
CA ARG A 546 -23.39 1.04 18.68
C ARG A 546 -24.59 0.34 19.30
N GLU A 547 -24.90 -0.88 18.84
CA GLU A 547 -25.95 -1.72 19.40
C GLU A 547 -25.35 -2.94 20.12
N GLU A 548 -26.16 -3.70 20.87
CA GLU A 548 -25.68 -4.86 21.65
C GLU A 548 -24.99 -5.93 20.80
N GLN A 549 -25.41 -6.08 19.53
CA GLN A 549 -24.86 -7.06 18.58
C GLN A 549 -23.67 -6.52 17.77
N GLY A 550 -23.27 -5.26 17.99
CA GLY A 550 -22.17 -4.61 17.28
C GLY A 550 -22.58 -3.29 16.62
N PRO A 551 -21.67 -2.68 15.83
CA PRO A 551 -21.96 -1.47 15.07
C PRO A 551 -22.98 -1.75 13.97
N VAL A 552 -24.02 -0.92 13.88
CA VAL A 552 -25.08 -1.02 12.87
C VAL A 552 -25.14 0.29 12.08
N GLN A 553 -25.06 0.21 10.76
CA GLN A 553 -25.22 1.36 9.89
C GLN A 553 -26.70 1.77 9.79
N GLN A 554 -26.96 3.05 10.04
CA GLN A 554 -28.31 3.64 10.06
C GLN A 554 -28.55 4.64 8.93
N GLY A 555 -27.52 5.03 8.19
CA GLY A 555 -27.69 5.95 7.06
C GLY A 555 -26.39 6.17 6.31
N VAL A 556 -26.51 6.67 5.10
CA VAL A 556 -25.38 7.08 4.27
C VAL A 556 -25.76 8.29 3.43
N ALA A 557 -24.91 9.30 3.43
CA ALA A 557 -25.00 10.46 2.55
C ALA A 557 -23.70 10.58 1.76
N ARG A 558 -23.78 10.94 0.48
CA ARG A 558 -22.62 11.03 -0.39
C ARG A 558 -22.76 12.12 -1.43
N TYR A 559 -21.64 12.62 -1.94
CA TYR A 559 -21.60 13.44 -3.14
C TYR A 559 -20.55 12.95 -4.14
N THR A 560 -20.74 13.30 -5.41
CA THR A 560 -19.74 13.19 -6.48
C THR A 560 -19.48 14.57 -7.06
N ILE A 561 -18.21 14.93 -7.26
CA ILE A 561 -17.84 16.22 -7.84
C ILE A 561 -18.18 16.22 -9.33
N ASN A 562 -18.83 17.30 -9.78
CA ASN A 562 -19.22 17.48 -11.16
C ASN A 562 -18.00 17.83 -12.05
N PRO A 563 -18.09 17.64 -13.39
CA PRO A 563 -16.99 17.97 -14.30
C PRO A 563 -16.50 19.43 -14.26
N ASP A 564 -17.31 20.35 -13.73
CA ASP A 564 -16.96 21.76 -13.54
C ASP A 564 -15.95 22.00 -12.40
N GLN A 565 -15.73 20.99 -11.54
CA GLN A 565 -14.92 21.03 -10.32
C GLN A 565 -15.34 22.09 -9.29
N THR A 566 -16.54 22.67 -9.44
CA THR A 566 -17.07 23.69 -8.54
C THR A 566 -18.39 23.33 -7.90
N SER A 567 -19.07 22.31 -8.42
CA SER A 567 -20.32 21.77 -7.88
C SER A 567 -20.22 20.27 -7.62
N CYS A 568 -21.17 19.73 -6.86
CA CYS A 568 -21.29 18.30 -6.63
C CYS A 568 -22.74 17.85 -6.55
N GLU A 569 -22.99 16.63 -7.03
CA GLU A 569 -24.29 15.98 -6.93
C GLU A 569 -24.34 15.10 -5.67
N PHE A 570 -25.35 15.27 -4.83
CA PHE A 570 -25.51 14.51 -3.58
C PHE A 570 -26.60 13.43 -3.67
N ALA A 571 -26.47 12.42 -2.81
CA ALA A 571 -27.52 11.45 -2.55
C ALA A 571 -27.49 11.01 -1.09
N ILE A 572 -28.66 10.81 -0.48
CA ILE A 572 -28.80 10.42 0.92
C ILE A 572 -29.88 9.35 1.09
N VAL A 573 -29.66 8.44 2.04
CA VAL A 573 -30.67 7.51 2.53
C VAL A 573 -30.44 7.23 4.02
N VAL A 574 -31.54 7.10 4.76
CA VAL A 574 -31.56 6.78 6.20
C VAL A 574 -32.44 5.56 6.41
N SER A 575 -32.09 4.71 7.38
CA SER A 575 -32.86 3.51 7.73
C SER A 575 -34.29 3.88 8.12
N ASP A 576 -35.26 3.07 7.68
CA ASP A 576 -36.68 3.29 7.97
C ASP A 576 -36.95 3.42 9.49
N THR A 577 -36.20 2.66 10.31
CA THR A 577 -36.33 2.64 11.78
C THR A 577 -35.78 3.87 12.49
N ARG A 578 -34.96 4.70 11.82
CA ARG A 578 -34.33 5.90 12.41
C ARG A 578 -34.72 7.19 11.69
N GLN A 579 -35.75 7.15 10.85
CA GLN A 579 -36.35 8.36 10.29
C GLN A 579 -36.94 9.25 11.40
N HIS A 580 -37.07 10.54 11.13
CA HIS A 580 -37.58 11.56 12.07
C HIS A 580 -36.76 11.77 13.36
N GLN A 581 -35.54 11.23 13.44
CA GLN A 581 -34.61 11.47 14.57
C GLN A 581 -33.53 12.52 14.25
N GLY A 582 -33.69 13.29 13.17
CA GLY A 582 -32.73 14.31 12.73
C GLY A 582 -31.46 13.76 12.05
N LEU A 583 -31.37 12.45 11.81
CA LEU A 583 -30.18 11.83 11.22
C LEU A 583 -29.90 12.31 9.79
N GLY A 584 -30.93 12.50 8.98
CA GLY A 584 -30.79 13.03 7.62
C GLY A 584 -30.20 14.45 7.60
N THR A 585 -30.66 15.31 8.52
CA THR A 585 -30.15 16.67 8.71
C THR A 585 -28.67 16.67 9.08
N ARG A 586 -28.27 15.85 10.05
CA ARG A 586 -26.87 15.75 10.52
C ARG A 586 -25.95 15.22 9.44
N LEU A 587 -26.37 14.17 8.71
CA LEU A 587 -25.62 13.62 7.59
C LEU A 587 -25.42 14.66 6.47
N MET A 588 -26.48 15.39 6.08
CA MET A 588 -26.36 16.43 5.07
C MET A 588 -25.50 17.60 5.53
N GLN A 589 -25.59 18.02 6.79
CA GLN A 589 -24.70 19.06 7.33
C GLN A 589 -23.23 18.64 7.29
N ALA A 590 -22.92 17.43 7.75
CA ALA A 590 -21.56 16.90 7.68
C ALA A 590 -21.08 16.77 6.23
N LEU A 591 -21.97 16.40 5.29
CA LEU A 591 -21.65 16.30 3.87
C LEU A 591 -21.37 17.67 3.23
N MET A 592 -22.15 18.70 3.58
CA MET A 592 -21.93 20.08 3.13
C MET A 592 -20.64 20.68 3.70
N ASP A 593 -20.33 20.39 4.97
CA ASP A 593 -19.07 20.82 5.58
C ASP A 593 -17.88 20.19 4.84
N ALA A 594 -17.94 18.88 4.55
CA ALA A 594 -16.92 18.21 3.74
C ALA A 594 -16.81 18.79 2.31
N ALA A 595 -17.92 19.20 1.70
CA ALA A 595 -17.92 19.84 0.39
C ALA A 595 -17.25 21.23 0.41
N ARG A 596 -17.47 22.03 1.48
CA ARG A 596 -16.78 23.31 1.69
C ARG A 596 -15.29 23.14 1.90
N ASP A 597 -14.88 22.12 2.67
CA ASP A 597 -13.47 21.81 2.90
C ASP A 597 -12.75 21.43 1.59
N HIS A 598 -13.47 20.84 0.64
CA HIS A 598 -12.99 20.60 -0.74
C HIS A 598 -12.99 21.85 -1.63
N GLY A 599 -13.52 22.99 -1.17
CA GLY A 599 -13.60 24.22 -1.95
C GLY A 599 -14.76 24.28 -2.95
N LEU A 600 -15.74 23.39 -2.83
CA LEU A 600 -16.93 23.39 -3.69
C LEU A 600 -17.86 24.56 -3.32
N ARG A 601 -18.56 25.09 -4.33
CA ARG A 601 -19.41 26.29 -4.20
C ARG A 601 -20.89 25.98 -4.23
N ASN A 602 -21.28 24.89 -4.89
CA ASN A 602 -22.68 24.48 -5.02
C ASN A 602 -22.83 22.99 -4.72
N ILE A 603 -23.95 22.63 -4.12
CA ILE A 603 -24.37 21.24 -3.94
C ILE A 603 -25.76 21.08 -4.53
N GLU A 604 -25.96 20.05 -5.35
CA GLU A 604 -27.19 19.81 -6.11
C GLU A 604 -27.61 18.34 -6.05
N GLY A 605 -28.88 18.05 -6.35
CA GLY A 605 -29.36 16.67 -6.39
C GLY A 605 -30.73 16.56 -7.04
N ALA A 606 -31.06 15.35 -7.46
CA ALA A 606 -32.35 15.00 -8.04
C ALA A 606 -33.21 14.24 -7.02
N VAL A 607 -34.43 14.73 -6.77
CA VAL A 607 -35.38 14.15 -5.81
C VAL A 607 -36.70 13.86 -6.51
N LEU A 608 -37.28 12.68 -6.34
CA LEU A 608 -38.60 12.38 -6.89
C LEU A 608 -39.65 13.35 -6.30
N SER A 609 -40.55 13.87 -7.15
CA SER A 609 -41.53 14.89 -6.78
C SER A 609 -42.51 14.44 -5.69
N GLU A 610 -42.73 13.13 -5.57
CA GLU A 610 -43.53 12.46 -4.55
C GLU A 610 -42.79 12.21 -3.21
N ASN A 611 -41.48 12.45 -3.14
CA ASN A 611 -40.70 12.27 -1.91
C ASN A 611 -40.81 13.51 -1.00
N GLU A 612 -42.00 13.72 -0.42
CA GLU A 612 -42.30 14.89 0.42
C GLU A 612 -41.34 15.05 1.60
N GLY A 613 -40.93 13.93 2.24
CA GLY A 613 -39.99 13.95 3.36
C GLY A 613 -38.62 14.51 2.98
N MET A 614 -38.11 14.12 1.79
CA MET A 614 -36.85 14.65 1.28
C MET A 614 -36.96 16.12 0.87
N LEU A 615 -38.05 16.51 0.19
CA LEU A 615 -38.27 17.91 -0.18
C LEU A 615 -38.40 18.82 1.05
N HIS A 616 -39.01 18.32 2.13
CA HIS A 616 -39.08 19.03 3.41
C HIS A 616 -37.68 19.23 4.02
N LEU A 617 -36.88 18.16 4.08
CA LEU A 617 -35.49 18.22 4.55
C LEU A 617 -34.65 19.23 3.74
N MET A 618 -34.78 19.22 2.41
CA MET A 618 -34.08 20.17 1.53
C MET A 618 -34.46 21.61 1.83
N LYS A 619 -35.76 21.88 2.03
CA LYS A 619 -36.25 23.20 2.40
C LYS A 619 -35.71 23.66 3.77
N GLU A 620 -35.71 22.79 4.78
CA GLU A 620 -35.14 23.11 6.10
C GLU A 620 -33.64 23.42 6.03
N LEU A 621 -32.93 22.70 5.17
CA LEU A 621 -31.51 22.93 4.89
C LEU A 621 -31.29 24.07 3.89
N GLY A 622 -32.29 24.87 3.53
CA GLY A 622 -32.12 26.06 2.69
C GLY A 622 -31.79 25.79 1.22
N PHE A 623 -32.15 24.62 0.69
CA PHE A 623 -32.09 24.34 -0.75
C PHE A 623 -33.27 25.00 -1.48
N THR A 624 -33.02 25.41 -2.72
CA THR A 624 -34.05 25.81 -3.67
C THR A 624 -34.43 24.61 -4.54
N ALA A 625 -35.73 24.40 -4.76
CA ALA A 625 -36.24 23.28 -5.55
C ALA A 625 -36.97 23.79 -6.80
N HIS A 626 -36.70 23.20 -7.96
CA HIS A 626 -37.41 23.46 -9.21
C HIS A 626 -37.70 22.15 -9.95
N VAL A 627 -38.78 22.13 -10.75
CA VAL A 627 -39.15 20.94 -11.55
C VAL A 627 -38.05 20.70 -12.58
N SER A 628 -37.61 19.45 -12.73
CA SER A 628 -36.61 19.10 -13.74
C SER A 628 -37.19 19.32 -15.14
N PRO A 629 -36.45 19.98 -16.05
CA PRO A 629 -36.87 20.15 -17.44
C PRO A 629 -36.87 18.82 -18.22
N GLU A 630 -36.14 17.80 -17.74
CA GLU A 630 -36.01 16.50 -18.40
C GLU A 630 -37.10 15.51 -17.97
N ASP A 631 -37.53 15.57 -16.70
CA ASP A 631 -38.57 14.70 -16.15
C ASP A 631 -39.44 15.44 -15.10
N PRO A 632 -40.73 15.70 -15.38
CA PRO A 632 -41.65 16.32 -14.43
C PRO A 632 -41.86 15.53 -13.13
N ALA A 633 -41.51 14.24 -13.10
CA ALA A 633 -41.53 13.43 -11.88
C ALA A 633 -40.32 13.66 -10.97
N VAL A 634 -39.37 14.52 -11.37
CA VAL A 634 -38.15 14.84 -10.64
C VAL A 634 -38.10 16.34 -10.32
N MET A 635 -37.69 16.65 -9.09
CA MET A 635 -37.38 17.98 -8.60
C MET A 635 -35.86 18.09 -8.46
N ASN A 636 -35.26 19.06 -9.15
CA ASN A 636 -33.87 19.43 -8.96
C ASN A 636 -33.79 20.33 -7.73
N VAL A 637 -32.91 19.99 -6.80
CA VAL A 637 -32.63 20.79 -5.60
C VAL A 637 -31.20 21.27 -5.62
N GLU A 638 -30.97 22.53 -5.29
CA GLU A 638 -29.63 23.13 -5.28
C GLU A 638 -29.44 24.09 -4.11
N ARG A 639 -28.19 24.24 -3.66
CA ARG A 639 -27.80 25.18 -2.60
C ARG A 639 -26.35 25.63 -2.77
N ALA A 640 -26.15 26.95 -2.67
CA ALA A 640 -24.81 27.53 -2.50
C ALA A 640 -24.24 27.19 -1.11
N LEU A 641 -22.98 26.74 -1.08
CA LEU A 641 -22.30 26.22 0.11
C LEU A 641 -21.74 27.30 1.02
#